data_AF-A0A496W5F9-F1
#
_entry.id   AF-A0A496W5F9-F1
#
_cell.length_a   1.000
_cell.length_b   1.000
_cell.length_c   1.000
_cell.angle_alpha   90.00
_cell.angle_beta   90.00
_cell.angle_gamma   90.00
#
_symmetry.space_group_name_H-M   'P 1'
#
loop_
_entity.id
_entity.type
_entity.pdbx_description
1 polymer ?
#
loop_
_entity_poly.entity_id
_entity_poly.type
_entity_poly.pdbx_seq_one_letter_code
_entity_poly.pdbx_strand_id
1 'polypeptide(L)'
;MKPINCYYSCLFLLSLHLAPLTSHAILEDIQIGLQPHTVPLRWDNIKEAPLWVKGIAPEFNSNWGLYQVTFDEPDDFVTVWLAEGHWLRLHNPDDPFPIDALEIAVSYGTGLYADVSPYPAKEGHSLLLTPDLSKPRLVRIRCSPQQEEAVTLALFASRHQALPEIAPQYQDIPLDTDAVTLHFSTPISPGADVPISELTFWRLDKQIPTTLKVNGPTELSLESRYIYPPKESVLQQAYRVSIYLDDQIMRFLEFETSVDNLQTIFMQGNPVVLGRAEKTVLKIPEGEHELQLETNANLYIRFISKEPETLTQYLFPEPTQGFQVIPNTHAEFALPQRLSQFEDTFWLLHAETPVNIKAQGPAQLRLESRLFDLATQPVGMQPLDYRVAIRLNDESSEVLELETPSDYQQSLLINDKQLNLKWPNVTSFTLPQGEHDLQLSGNAPLYVRLMSRTPRQVSHPGYLFSNLNRPQPEINAITENPVPEWLNQSVWQLKRDELRTLYLTHIDTLEAIRHIAFRFVRDNSRREGGLLGAMAMFEAARRQPYEAKMRRLAKQLLGRYTFSRNLLPWRKQHEASQTFHRFMTYQLRDPNAENQPLVVAEQHRDAYLKRISGAYFAPLAANETAAQIYKLPKRTVPSFLQVVVKQQTQLQTQTFFLQFDDDAPIRMQVDPYIFEVPSHYYRYAQGEAGLKMLALAHGTDADTLGGPFASRYQLGPLIDAATLVLPLPPDVRQIKVWQSPSPSSNTMEITAVEPLQVALQYRAARRHYRLSETEYLEAASQFESPQALFEYFVSVLKTFTGNHSIPPTQNETQRDLYNYWLPFLRFLRGQNKHFMATVYRTEAEKQTQVLLNQTALNRLTAQAHQAEKDQQWLNALEIWTQIVRGSQGSLHREAQLAREEALEQLGEVFLAKRLLQGLFIDSADPVLAQHAFDKLLSDYQQSDDKSGQVSLLVTAALRHPTPALFKQLTEVLIENGYDEYAVMIGMALPPALRPNNLLMAEVYRLGWWQTFDRLLQYLPEEEQKLWLGYRAQDKGDYATAIRLWREEAGIAGQSLANALETGQHIREQLQ
;
A
#
# COMPACT_ATOMS: atom_id res chain seq x y z
N MET A 1 -35.25 -41.07 -42.54
CA MET A 1 -33.79 -41.27 -42.59
C MET A 1 -33.17 -40.71 -41.31
N LYS A 2 -32.93 -41.62 -40.37
CA LYS A 2 -32.20 -41.56 -39.09
C LYS A 2 -31.70 -43.00 -38.85
N PRO A 3 -30.64 -43.20 -38.06
CA PRO A 3 -30.85 -43.80 -36.73
C PRO A 3 -29.98 -43.08 -35.67
N ILE A 4 -30.36 -42.83 -34.41
CA ILE A 4 -30.99 -43.63 -33.33
C ILE A 4 -30.06 -44.73 -32.78
N ASN A 5 -29.88 -44.70 -31.44
CA ASN A 5 -29.29 -45.65 -30.47
C ASN A 5 -27.93 -45.22 -29.86
N CYS A 6 -27.65 -45.37 -28.56
CA CYS A 6 -28.42 -45.94 -27.44
C CYS A 6 -27.80 -45.48 -26.10
N TYR A 7 -28.67 -45.33 -25.10
CA TYR A 7 -28.37 -45.34 -23.67
C TYR A 7 -27.85 -46.71 -23.22
N TYR A 8 -26.96 -46.75 -22.21
CA TYR A 8 -27.19 -47.54 -20.98
C TYR A 8 -26.37 -46.97 -19.81
N SER A 9 -27.11 -46.67 -18.75
CA SER A 9 -26.65 -46.39 -17.39
C SER A 9 -26.26 -47.69 -16.66
N CYS A 10 -25.31 -47.60 -15.71
CA CYS A 10 -25.45 -48.01 -14.30
C CYS A 10 -24.12 -48.44 -13.65
N LEU A 11 -23.64 -47.58 -12.75
CA LEU A 11 -23.16 -47.85 -11.38
C LEU A 11 -22.74 -49.29 -11.01
N PHE A 12 -21.49 -49.43 -10.58
CA PHE A 12 -21.18 -49.95 -9.24
C PHE A 12 -19.84 -49.39 -8.73
N LEU A 13 -19.87 -49.01 -7.45
CA LEU A 13 -18.79 -48.51 -6.62
C LEU A 13 -17.71 -49.58 -6.38
N LEU A 14 -16.42 -49.19 -6.35
CA LEU A 14 -15.59 -49.35 -5.15
C LEU A 14 -14.27 -48.57 -5.28
N SER A 15 -14.04 -47.74 -4.26
CA SER A 15 -12.83 -47.04 -3.86
C SER A 15 -11.61 -47.93 -3.65
N LEU A 16 -10.42 -47.50 -4.10
CA LEU A 16 -9.15 -47.67 -3.38
C LEU A 16 -8.06 -46.73 -3.95
N HIS A 17 -7.71 -45.76 -3.12
CA HIS A 17 -6.53 -44.89 -3.06
C HIS A 17 -5.47 -44.97 -4.16
N LEU A 18 -5.45 -43.95 -5.02
CA LEU A 18 -4.22 -43.38 -5.57
C LEU A 18 -4.21 -41.90 -5.20
N ALA A 19 -3.48 -41.58 -4.15
CA ALA A 19 -3.18 -40.21 -3.74
C ALA A 19 -2.32 -39.54 -4.83
N PRO A 20 -2.78 -38.45 -5.48
CA PRO A 20 -1.87 -37.56 -6.15
C PRO A 20 -1.29 -36.61 -5.09
N LEU A 21 0.01 -36.78 -4.82
CA LEU A 21 0.89 -35.74 -4.30
C LEU A 21 0.69 -34.47 -5.14
N THR A 22 -0.23 -33.62 -4.68
CA THR A 22 -0.49 -32.29 -5.22
C THR A 22 -0.09 -31.33 -4.13
N SER A 23 0.99 -30.62 -4.39
CA SER A 23 1.51 -29.55 -3.55
C SER A 23 0.47 -28.43 -3.49
N HIS A 24 -0.35 -28.45 -2.45
CA HIS A 24 -1.20 -27.36 -2.03
C HIS A 24 -0.35 -26.45 -1.12
N ALA A 25 0.02 -25.28 -1.63
CA ALA A 25 0.54 -24.19 -0.81
C ALA A 25 -0.49 -23.06 -0.90
N ILE A 26 -1.54 -23.21 -0.09
CA ILE A 26 -2.63 -22.26 0.08
C ILE A 26 -2.25 -21.36 1.25
N LEU A 27 -2.57 -20.06 1.17
CA LEU A 27 -2.41 -19.11 2.28
C LEU A 27 -3.23 -19.49 3.54
N GLU A 28 -4.05 -20.55 3.48
CA GLU A 28 -4.88 -21.06 4.57
C GLU A 28 -4.07 -21.79 5.67
N ASP A 29 -2.83 -22.21 5.39
CA ASP A 29 -1.96 -22.88 6.39
C ASP A 29 -0.95 -21.93 7.06
N ILE A 30 -1.10 -20.61 6.92
CA ILE A 30 -0.19 -19.64 7.55
C ILE A 30 -0.58 -19.43 9.02
N GLN A 31 -0.18 -20.35 9.89
CA GLN A 31 0.01 -20.06 11.31
C GLN A 31 1.34 -19.29 11.48
N ILE A 32 1.28 -17.96 11.48
CA ILE A 32 2.35 -17.15 12.10
C ILE A 32 1.88 -16.87 13.51
N GLY A 33 2.42 -17.60 14.48
CA GLY A 33 2.29 -17.26 15.88
C GLY A 33 3.14 -16.03 16.17
N LEU A 34 2.57 -14.84 16.00
CA LEU A 34 3.18 -13.59 16.43
C LEU A 34 2.92 -13.42 17.92
N GLN A 35 3.96 -13.33 18.76
CA GLN A 35 3.77 -12.86 20.13
C GLN A 35 3.65 -11.32 20.15
N PRO A 36 2.52 -10.76 20.63
CA PRO A 36 2.35 -9.32 20.72
C PRO A 36 3.20 -8.75 21.86
N HIS A 37 3.92 -7.64 21.60
CA HIS A 37 4.22 -6.71 22.68
C HIS A 37 2.89 -6.14 23.17
N THR A 38 2.46 -6.50 24.37
CA THR A 38 1.14 -6.14 24.89
C THR A 38 1.14 -4.70 25.38
N VAL A 39 0.94 -3.77 24.45
CA VAL A 39 0.30 -2.50 24.82
C VAL A 39 -1.14 -2.85 25.21
N PRO A 40 -1.58 -2.59 26.45
CA PRO A 40 -2.90 -2.98 26.88
C PRO A 40 -3.96 -2.29 26.00
N LEU A 41 -4.84 -3.11 25.43
CA LEU A 41 -6.00 -2.63 24.68
C LEU A 41 -6.95 -1.95 25.65
N ARG A 42 -7.17 -0.65 25.45
CA ARG A 42 -8.12 0.13 26.23
C ARG A 42 -9.42 0.24 25.46
N TRP A 43 -10.55 0.16 26.17
CA TRP A 43 -11.88 0.38 25.62
C TRP A 43 -12.43 1.70 26.16
N ASP A 44 -12.75 2.62 25.25
CA ASP A 44 -13.39 3.88 25.61
C ASP A 44 -14.87 3.82 25.19
N ASN A 45 -15.75 4.02 26.15
CA ASN A 45 -17.19 4.11 25.91
C ASN A 45 -17.48 5.37 25.07
N ILE A 46 -18.24 5.20 23.99
CA ILE A 46 -18.60 6.25 23.04
C ILE A 46 -19.70 7.10 23.65
N LYS A 47 -19.48 8.41 23.76
CA LYS A 47 -20.36 9.36 24.45
C LYS A 47 -20.88 10.45 23.52
N GLU A 48 -20.00 10.99 22.69
CA GLU A 48 -20.26 12.19 21.89
C GLU A 48 -19.40 12.21 20.62
N ALA A 49 -19.54 13.29 19.84
CA ALA A 49 -18.72 13.57 18.66
C ALA A 49 -17.23 13.70 19.03
N PRO A 50 -16.29 13.35 18.13
CA PRO A 50 -16.50 12.91 16.74
C PRO A 50 -16.77 11.41 16.60
N LEU A 51 -16.68 10.62 17.67
CA LEU A 51 -16.89 9.16 17.62
C LEU A 51 -18.36 8.80 17.37
N TRP A 52 -19.31 9.55 17.94
CA TRP A 52 -20.70 9.51 17.52
C TRP A 52 -20.94 10.49 16.37
N VAL A 53 -21.66 10.07 15.33
CA VAL A 53 -21.87 10.85 14.10
C VAL A 53 -23.33 11.27 13.91
N LYS A 54 -24.26 10.31 13.97
CA LYS A 54 -25.70 10.54 13.75
C LYS A 54 -26.53 9.36 14.27
N GLY A 55 -27.84 9.57 14.34
CA GLY A 55 -28.80 8.60 14.86
C GLY A 55 -29.09 8.85 16.35
N ILE A 56 -29.47 7.80 17.08
CA ILE A 56 -29.72 7.90 18.52
C ILE A 56 -28.44 8.34 19.24
N ALA A 57 -28.56 9.34 20.11
CA ALA A 57 -27.46 9.87 20.89
C ALA A 57 -27.17 8.95 22.11
N PRO A 58 -25.89 8.71 22.47
CA PRO A 58 -25.58 7.97 23.67
C PRO A 58 -25.98 8.74 24.93
N GLU A 59 -26.70 8.08 25.84
CA GLU A 59 -27.15 8.67 27.11
C GLU A 59 -26.52 7.98 28.30
N PHE A 60 -26.18 8.73 29.35
CA PHE A 60 -25.55 8.16 30.54
C PHE A 60 -26.55 7.37 31.39
N ASN A 61 -26.33 6.07 31.51
CA ASN A 61 -27.07 5.19 32.41
C ASN A 61 -26.34 5.07 33.75
N SER A 62 -27.00 5.52 34.83
CA SER A 62 -26.46 5.48 36.20
C SER A 62 -26.29 4.07 36.77
N ASN A 63 -27.10 3.11 36.33
CA ASN A 63 -27.04 1.72 36.78
C ASN A 63 -25.81 1.02 36.19
N TRP A 64 -25.53 1.27 34.91
CA TRP A 64 -24.36 0.68 34.23
C TRP A 64 -23.07 1.48 34.47
N GLY A 65 -23.18 2.78 34.79
CA GLY A 65 -22.03 3.68 34.81
C GLY A 65 -21.43 3.92 33.42
N LEU A 66 -22.25 3.75 32.38
CA LEU A 66 -21.87 3.77 30.96
C LEU A 66 -22.87 4.60 30.15
N TYR A 67 -22.42 5.15 29.04
CA TYR A 67 -23.27 5.72 28.00
C TYR A 67 -23.83 4.59 27.14
N GLN A 68 -25.15 4.57 26.98
CA GLN A 68 -25.90 3.56 26.27
C GLN A 68 -26.71 4.15 25.12
N VAL A 69 -27.14 3.29 24.21
CA VAL A 69 -28.08 3.57 23.12
C VAL A 69 -29.22 2.57 23.27
N THR A 70 -30.46 3.05 23.18
CA THR A 70 -31.68 2.22 23.20
C THR A 70 -32.38 2.36 21.85
N PHE A 71 -32.64 1.24 21.17
CA PHE A 71 -33.41 1.18 19.93
C PHE A 71 -34.85 0.77 20.29
N ASP A 72 -35.81 1.66 20.09
CA ASP A 72 -37.21 1.46 20.47
C ASP A 72 -38.07 1.05 19.26
N GLU A 73 -37.70 1.50 18.04
CA GLU A 73 -38.44 1.23 16.81
C GLU A 73 -37.60 0.45 15.78
N PRO A 74 -38.22 -0.38 14.94
CA PRO A 74 -37.59 -0.87 13.71
C PRO A 74 -37.10 0.33 12.87
N ASP A 75 -35.89 0.24 12.30
CA ASP A 75 -35.16 1.32 11.61
C ASP A 75 -34.42 2.35 12.49
N ASP A 76 -34.60 2.31 13.82
CA ASP A 76 -33.72 3.06 14.72
C ASP A 76 -32.26 2.67 14.47
N PHE A 77 -31.39 3.69 14.44
CA PHE A 77 -29.99 3.47 14.13
C PHE A 77 -29.06 4.41 14.88
N VAL A 78 -27.81 3.99 15.01
CA VAL A 78 -26.69 4.82 15.45
C VAL A 78 -25.51 4.62 14.50
N THR A 79 -24.84 5.71 14.14
CA THR A 79 -23.63 5.69 13.33
C THR A 79 -22.45 6.19 14.14
N VAL A 80 -21.38 5.39 14.20
CA VAL A 80 -20.14 5.71 14.88
C VAL A 80 -18.95 5.75 13.93
N TRP A 81 -17.98 6.62 14.20
CA TRP A 81 -16.75 6.76 13.43
C TRP A 81 -15.61 6.05 14.14
N LEU A 82 -15.03 5.06 13.47
CA LEU A 82 -13.87 4.32 13.94
C LEU A 82 -12.61 4.75 13.21
N ALA A 83 -11.56 4.99 14.00
CA ALA A 83 -10.21 5.14 13.49
C ALA A 83 -9.72 3.82 12.87
N GLU A 84 -8.69 3.95 12.04
CA GLU A 84 -8.06 2.79 11.40
C GLU A 84 -7.39 1.88 12.44
N GLY A 85 -7.62 0.56 12.33
CA GLY A 85 -7.07 -0.41 13.28
C GLY A 85 -7.83 -0.50 14.61
N HIS A 86 -8.92 0.26 14.79
CA HIS A 86 -9.74 0.21 16.00
C HIS A 86 -10.86 -0.83 15.88
N TRP A 87 -11.09 -1.53 16.99
CA TRP A 87 -12.22 -2.42 17.21
C TRP A 87 -13.44 -1.62 17.68
N LEU A 88 -14.61 -2.18 17.44
CA LEU A 88 -15.86 -1.76 18.06
C LEU A 88 -16.45 -2.92 18.86
N ARG A 89 -16.87 -2.62 20.08
CA ARG A 89 -17.56 -3.55 20.96
C ARG A 89 -18.95 -3.00 21.29
N LEU A 90 -19.96 -3.80 21.04
CA LEU A 90 -21.33 -3.59 21.49
C LEU A 90 -21.50 -4.47 22.73
N HIS A 91 -21.93 -3.89 23.84
CA HIS A 91 -22.02 -4.59 25.12
C HIS A 91 -23.35 -4.31 25.80
N ASN A 92 -24.04 -5.37 26.21
CA ASN A 92 -25.17 -5.28 27.11
C ASN A 92 -24.77 -6.03 28.41
N PRO A 93 -24.68 -5.34 29.57
CA PRO A 93 -24.30 -5.97 30.83
C PRO A 93 -25.40 -6.83 31.44
N ASP A 94 -26.67 -6.61 31.08
CA ASP A 94 -27.82 -7.28 31.68
C ASP A 94 -28.19 -8.55 30.90
N ASP A 95 -28.19 -8.49 29.56
CA ASP A 95 -28.65 -9.58 28.70
C ASP A 95 -27.63 -9.98 27.61
N PRO A 96 -27.58 -11.27 27.23
CA PRO A 96 -26.81 -11.72 26.07
C PRO A 96 -27.48 -11.29 24.75
N PHE A 97 -26.68 -11.05 23.70
CA PHE A 97 -27.22 -10.67 22.40
C PHE A 97 -27.71 -11.88 21.60
N PRO A 98 -28.93 -11.84 21.03
CA PRO A 98 -29.27 -12.66 19.87
C PRO A 98 -28.40 -12.20 18.69
N ILE A 99 -27.75 -13.12 17.98
CA ILE A 99 -26.86 -12.80 16.85
C ILE A 99 -27.60 -12.00 15.76
N ASP A 100 -28.91 -12.22 15.62
CA ASP A 100 -29.75 -11.61 14.58
C ASP A 100 -30.55 -10.39 15.06
N ALA A 101 -30.29 -9.90 16.28
CA ALA A 101 -31.01 -8.75 16.83
C ALA A 101 -30.59 -7.42 16.20
N LEU A 102 -29.39 -7.35 15.62
CA LEU A 102 -28.80 -6.13 15.10
C LEU A 102 -28.30 -6.33 13.66
N GLU A 103 -28.60 -5.38 12.79
CA GLU A 103 -27.96 -5.25 11.50
C GLU A 103 -26.77 -4.29 11.62
N ILE A 104 -25.57 -4.74 11.27
CA ILE A 104 -24.34 -3.92 11.31
C ILE A 104 -23.83 -3.74 9.89
N ALA A 105 -23.66 -2.49 9.49
CA ALA A 105 -23.14 -2.14 8.17
C ALA A 105 -21.96 -1.15 8.27
N VAL A 106 -21.01 -1.25 7.34
CA VAL A 106 -19.81 -0.40 7.31
C VAL A 106 -19.73 0.44 6.04
N SER A 107 -19.25 1.67 6.18
CA SER A 107 -18.99 2.57 5.05
C SER A 107 -17.66 3.30 5.20
N TYR A 108 -17.04 3.68 4.09
CA TYR A 108 -15.93 4.65 4.08
C TYR A 108 -16.41 6.10 4.04
N GLY A 109 -17.65 6.34 4.47
CA GLY A 109 -18.31 7.65 4.49
C GLY A 109 -18.75 8.11 3.11
N THR A 110 -18.77 7.23 2.10
CA THR A 110 -19.16 7.62 0.74
C THR A 110 -20.64 7.35 0.43
N GLY A 111 -21.46 7.07 1.45
CA GLY A 111 -22.87 6.70 1.31
C GLY A 111 -23.12 5.23 0.92
N LEU A 112 -22.09 4.48 0.51
CA LEU A 112 -22.19 3.02 0.27
C LEU A 112 -21.87 2.25 1.55
N TYR A 113 -22.83 1.44 1.99
CA TYR A 113 -22.75 0.53 3.13
C TYR A 113 -22.77 -0.93 2.67
N ALA A 114 -22.00 -1.78 3.36
CA ALA A 114 -22.14 -3.23 3.27
C ALA A 114 -22.41 -3.82 4.64
N ASP A 115 -23.32 -4.77 4.69
CA ASP A 115 -23.61 -5.55 5.89
C ASP A 115 -22.40 -6.43 6.23
N VAL A 116 -22.08 -6.49 7.52
CA VAL A 116 -20.97 -7.27 8.07
C VAL A 116 -21.44 -8.04 9.31
N SER A 117 -20.99 -9.28 9.43
CA SER A 117 -21.30 -10.09 10.61
C SER A 117 -20.37 -9.73 11.77
N PRO A 118 -20.91 -9.41 12.96
CA PRO A 118 -20.11 -9.30 14.16
C PRO A 118 -19.70 -10.67 14.69
N TYR A 119 -18.69 -10.69 15.58
CA TYR A 119 -18.27 -11.88 16.32
C TYR A 119 -18.85 -11.83 17.74
N PRO A 120 -19.57 -12.86 18.21
CA PRO A 120 -19.97 -12.94 19.60
C PRO A 120 -18.73 -13.17 20.48
N ALA A 121 -18.61 -12.39 21.55
CA ALA A 121 -17.63 -12.64 22.59
C ALA A 121 -17.98 -13.94 23.34
N LYS A 122 -16.97 -14.61 23.94
CA LYS A 122 -17.16 -15.88 24.66
C LYS A 122 -18.23 -15.83 25.75
N GLU A 123 -18.50 -14.65 26.30
CA GLU A 123 -19.48 -14.42 27.36
C GLU A 123 -20.90 -14.15 26.84
N GLY A 124 -21.14 -14.02 25.53
CA GLY A 124 -22.46 -13.77 24.94
C GLY A 124 -23.03 -12.35 25.11
N HIS A 125 -22.54 -11.60 26.10
CA HIS A 125 -22.92 -10.22 26.40
C HIS A 125 -22.25 -9.16 25.51
N SER A 126 -21.50 -9.57 24.49
CA SER A 126 -20.83 -8.62 23.60
C SER A 126 -20.75 -9.13 22.17
N LEU A 127 -20.90 -8.19 21.26
CA LEU A 127 -20.59 -8.36 19.84
C LEU A 127 -19.36 -7.51 19.51
N LEU A 128 -18.44 -8.10 18.76
CA LEU A 128 -17.18 -7.47 18.36
C LEU A 128 -17.13 -7.32 16.85
N LEU A 129 -16.83 -6.10 16.40
CA LEU A 129 -16.48 -5.85 15.01
C LEU A 129 -14.96 -5.71 14.89
N THR A 130 -14.37 -6.55 14.04
CA THR A 130 -12.91 -6.60 13.80
C THR A 130 -12.41 -5.32 13.15
N PRO A 131 -11.16 -4.90 13.43
CA PRO A 131 -10.62 -3.66 12.91
C PRO A 131 -10.46 -3.70 11.39
N ASP A 132 -10.77 -2.59 10.72
CA ASP A 132 -10.36 -2.36 9.34
C ASP A 132 -9.00 -1.65 9.33
N LEU A 133 -8.04 -2.24 8.64
CA LEU A 133 -6.66 -1.73 8.54
C LEU A 133 -6.46 -0.84 7.32
N SER A 134 -7.44 -0.82 6.42
CA SER A 134 -7.32 -0.13 5.15
C SER A 134 -7.64 1.36 5.30
N LYS A 135 -8.68 1.72 6.05
CA LYS A 135 -9.15 3.11 6.20
C LYS A 135 -9.98 3.27 7.50
N PRO A 136 -10.04 4.49 8.05
CA PRO A 136 -11.12 4.88 8.95
C PRO A 136 -12.49 4.66 8.30
N ARG A 137 -13.49 4.30 9.09
CA ARG A 137 -14.81 3.90 8.60
C ARG A 137 -15.94 4.36 9.52
N LEU A 138 -17.12 4.50 8.95
CA LEU A 138 -18.37 4.60 9.67
C LEU A 138 -18.94 3.20 9.89
N VAL A 139 -19.52 2.97 11.06
CA VAL A 139 -20.28 1.77 11.40
C VAL A 139 -21.67 2.19 11.76
N ARG A 140 -22.66 1.68 11.02
CA ARG A 140 -24.08 1.88 11.27
C ARG A 140 -24.64 0.62 11.91
N ILE A 141 -25.27 0.78 13.07
CA ILE A 141 -25.92 -0.30 13.82
C ILE A 141 -27.42 0.02 13.78
N ARG A 142 -28.23 -0.95 13.36
CA ARG A 142 -29.69 -0.84 13.34
C ARG A 142 -30.32 -1.98 14.12
N CYS A 143 -31.50 -1.73 14.67
CA CYS A 143 -32.35 -2.81 15.16
C CYS A 143 -32.85 -3.64 13.98
N SER A 144 -32.82 -4.97 14.08
CA SER A 144 -33.34 -5.84 13.05
C SER A 144 -34.86 -5.67 12.93
N PRO A 145 -35.45 -5.63 11.71
CA PRO A 145 -36.90 -5.50 11.53
C PRO A 145 -37.73 -6.62 12.17
N GLN A 146 -37.07 -7.72 12.55
CA GLN A 146 -37.66 -8.91 13.17
C GLN A 146 -37.68 -8.82 14.70
N GLN A 147 -37.10 -7.78 15.30
CA GLN A 147 -37.11 -7.56 16.74
C GLN A 147 -38.35 -6.76 17.13
N GLU A 148 -39.14 -7.32 18.05
CA GLU A 148 -40.33 -6.68 18.62
C GLU A 148 -40.04 -5.98 19.95
N GLU A 149 -38.91 -6.30 20.60
CA GLU A 149 -38.49 -5.73 21.89
C GLU A 149 -37.37 -4.70 21.72
N ALA A 150 -37.36 -3.70 22.60
CA ALA A 150 -36.34 -2.66 22.60
C ALA A 150 -34.96 -3.24 22.94
N VAL A 151 -33.94 -2.87 22.16
CA VAL A 151 -32.57 -3.35 22.36
C VAL A 151 -31.74 -2.21 22.98
N THR A 152 -31.19 -2.42 24.17
CA THR A 152 -30.29 -1.45 24.82
C THR A 152 -28.85 -1.98 24.85
N LEU A 153 -27.88 -1.12 24.51
CA LEU A 153 -26.47 -1.49 24.51
C LEU A 153 -25.53 -0.30 24.73
N ALA A 154 -24.34 -0.56 25.26
CA ALA A 154 -23.24 0.38 25.33
C ALA A 154 -22.23 0.13 24.19
N LEU A 155 -21.72 1.21 23.60
CA LEU A 155 -20.76 1.18 22.51
C LEU A 155 -19.36 1.53 23.01
N PHE A 156 -18.35 0.79 22.55
CA PHE A 156 -16.95 1.01 22.91
C PHE A 156 -16.05 0.98 21.69
N ALA A 157 -15.21 2.01 21.52
CA ALA A 157 -14.10 1.98 20.59
C ALA A 157 -12.84 1.53 21.32
N SER A 158 -12.07 0.62 20.73
CA SER A 158 -10.76 0.29 21.28
C SER A 158 -9.75 1.39 20.96
N ARG A 159 -8.78 1.64 21.82
CA ARG A 159 -7.53 2.30 21.46
C ARG A 159 -6.35 1.60 22.12
N HIS A 160 -5.19 1.73 21.51
CA HIS A 160 -3.95 1.33 22.14
C HIS A 160 -3.43 2.52 22.92
N GLN A 161 -3.28 2.38 24.23
CA GLN A 161 -2.69 3.43 25.03
C GLN A 161 -1.20 3.43 24.74
N ALA A 162 -0.73 4.36 23.90
CA ALA A 162 0.70 4.62 23.78
C ALA A 162 1.24 4.84 25.20
N LEU A 163 2.22 4.02 25.61
CA LEU A 163 2.97 4.33 26.81
C LEU A 163 3.52 5.75 26.58
N PRO A 164 3.33 6.68 27.53
CA PRO A 164 4.02 7.96 27.43
C PRO A 164 5.50 7.62 27.26
N GLU A 165 6.06 7.99 26.10
CA GLU A 165 7.48 7.88 25.88
C GLU A 165 8.07 8.85 26.91
N ILE A 166 8.52 8.32 28.06
CA ILE A 166 9.35 9.08 29.00
C ILE A 166 10.58 9.34 28.16
N ALA A 167 10.68 10.52 27.57
CA ALA A 167 11.77 10.86 26.67
C ALA A 167 13.08 10.57 27.42
N PRO A 168 13.83 9.52 27.04
CA PRO A 168 15.25 9.47 27.39
C PRO A 168 15.87 10.79 26.95
N GLN A 169 16.90 11.26 27.65
CA GLN A 169 17.69 12.37 27.13
C GLN A 169 18.29 11.92 25.81
N TYR A 170 17.67 12.37 24.73
CA TYR A 170 18.05 12.04 23.37
C TYR A 170 18.99 13.15 22.89
N GLN A 171 20.24 12.81 22.63
CA GLN A 171 21.21 13.76 22.07
C GLN A 171 21.36 13.51 20.57
N ASP A 172 21.22 14.58 19.79
CA ASP A 172 21.50 14.55 18.37
C ASP A 172 23.00 14.43 18.14
N ILE A 173 23.40 13.49 17.28
CA ILE A 173 24.79 13.34 16.87
C ILE A 173 24.99 14.11 15.56
N PRO A 174 25.79 15.18 15.55
CA PRO A 174 26.03 15.95 14.34
C PRO A 174 26.84 15.15 13.31
N LEU A 175 26.52 15.35 12.03
CA LEU A 175 27.32 14.86 10.91
C LEU A 175 28.11 16.02 10.30
N ASP A 176 29.26 15.71 9.70
CA ASP A 176 30.10 16.69 8.97
C ASP A 176 29.54 16.95 7.56
N THR A 177 28.27 17.36 7.49
CA THR A 177 27.56 17.71 6.26
C THR A 177 26.61 18.88 6.50
N ASP A 178 25.99 19.39 5.43
CA ASP A 178 25.04 20.51 5.52
C ASP A 178 23.87 20.19 6.46
N ALA A 179 23.77 20.94 7.56
CA ALA A 179 22.65 20.86 8.49
C ALA A 179 21.45 21.68 7.98
N VAL A 180 20.24 21.15 8.20
CA VAL A 180 18.97 21.80 7.88
C VAL A 180 18.01 21.66 9.06
N THR A 181 17.31 22.74 9.38
CA THR A 181 16.21 22.71 10.36
C THR A 181 14.91 22.46 9.62
N LEU A 182 14.23 21.37 9.98
CA LEU A 182 12.89 21.05 9.51
C LEU A 182 11.88 21.39 10.61
N HIS A 183 10.91 22.21 10.26
CA HIS A 183 9.81 22.60 11.13
C HIS A 183 8.61 21.70 10.82
N PHE A 184 8.14 20.98 11.82
CA PHE A 184 6.96 20.14 11.73
C PHE A 184 5.82 20.82 12.46
N SER A 185 4.74 21.11 11.74
CA SER A 185 3.50 21.53 12.37
C SER A 185 2.83 20.32 13.01
N THR A 186 3.07 20.08 14.30
CA THR A 186 2.29 19.16 15.14
C THR A 186 1.14 19.94 15.78
N PRO A 187 -0.13 19.53 15.60
CA PRO A 187 -1.24 20.27 16.18
C PRO A 187 -1.43 19.95 17.67
N ILE A 188 -1.57 20.99 18.48
CA ILE A 188 -2.41 21.02 19.69
C ILE A 188 -3.59 21.96 19.37
N SER A 189 -4.74 21.70 19.98
CA SER A 189 -6.05 22.30 19.76
C SER A 189 -6.08 23.78 19.36
N PRO A 190 -7.10 24.20 18.56
CA PRO A 190 -7.26 25.58 18.13
C PRO A 190 -7.29 26.56 19.32
N GLY A 191 -6.29 27.43 19.40
CA GLY A 191 -6.10 28.40 20.49
C GLY A 191 -4.81 28.22 21.30
N ALA A 192 -4.08 27.11 21.11
CA ALA A 192 -2.74 26.94 21.64
C ALA A 192 -1.69 27.46 20.63
N ASP A 193 -0.67 28.18 21.11
CA ASP A 193 0.53 28.47 20.32
C ASP A 193 1.07 27.14 19.75
N VAL A 194 1.23 27.07 18.42
CA VAL A 194 1.67 25.85 17.73
C VAL A 194 3.03 25.42 18.29
N PRO A 195 3.16 24.25 18.94
CA PRO A 195 4.48 23.69 19.20
C PRO A 195 4.98 23.20 17.84
N ILE A 196 5.71 24.06 17.14
CA ILE A 196 6.51 23.66 16.00
C ILE A 196 7.59 22.77 16.57
N SER A 197 7.56 21.49 16.22
CA SER A 197 8.68 20.61 16.54
C SER A 197 9.79 20.98 15.56
N GLU A 198 10.84 21.62 16.07
CA GLU A 198 12.02 21.97 15.30
C GLU A 198 13.03 20.85 15.46
N LEU A 199 13.34 20.16 14.36
CA LEU A 199 14.31 19.08 14.36
C LEU A 199 15.41 19.39 13.35
N THR A 200 16.65 19.20 13.79
CA THR A 200 17.82 19.33 12.92
C THR A 200 18.08 18.01 12.21
N PHE A 201 18.28 18.10 10.91
CA PHE A 201 18.70 17.01 10.04
C PHE A 201 19.98 17.40 9.32
N TRP A 202 20.71 16.40 8.83
CA TRP A 202 21.92 16.56 8.05
C TRP A 202 21.71 15.96 6.66
N ARG A 203 22.23 16.64 5.64
CA ARG A 203 22.13 16.19 4.26
C ARG A 203 23.14 15.08 4.00
N LEU A 204 22.66 13.98 3.44
CA LEU A 204 23.49 12.92 2.86
C LEU A 204 23.30 12.97 1.34
N ASP A 205 24.39 13.20 0.62
CA ASP A 205 24.37 13.18 -0.84
C ASP A 205 24.62 11.78 -1.38
N LYS A 206 23.95 11.47 -2.48
CA LYS A 206 24.05 10.19 -3.18
C LYS A 206 25.51 9.85 -3.49
N GLN A 207 25.92 8.64 -3.13
CA GLN A 207 27.23 8.03 -3.42
C GLN A 207 28.44 8.80 -2.84
N ILE A 208 28.23 9.69 -1.88
CA ILE A 208 29.30 10.35 -1.13
C ILE A 208 29.33 9.73 0.27
N PRO A 209 30.35 8.90 0.58
CA PRO A 209 30.48 8.31 1.91
C PRO A 209 30.61 9.39 2.99
N THR A 210 29.86 9.25 4.07
CA THR A 210 29.92 10.16 5.23
C THR A 210 30.31 9.37 6.46
N THR A 211 31.35 9.81 7.17
CA THR A 211 31.86 9.14 8.37
C THR A 211 31.53 9.92 9.64
N LEU A 212 31.31 9.20 10.73
CA LEU A 212 31.20 9.80 12.07
C LEU A 212 31.76 8.86 13.13
N LYS A 213 32.35 9.43 14.18
CA LYS A 213 32.89 8.66 15.31
C LYS A 213 31.83 8.46 16.37
N VAL A 214 31.71 7.22 16.84
CA VAL A 214 30.75 6.83 17.87
C VAL A 214 31.42 6.00 18.95
N ASN A 215 31.07 6.24 20.21
CA ASN A 215 31.57 5.47 21.33
C ASN A 215 30.42 4.62 21.87
N GLY A 216 30.60 3.31 21.89
CA GLY A 216 29.65 2.38 22.51
C GLY A 216 30.12 1.85 23.86
N PRO A 217 29.28 1.07 24.56
CA PRO A 217 28.01 0.53 24.07
C PRO A 217 26.90 1.59 24.05
N THR A 218 26.28 1.80 22.90
CA THR A 218 25.16 2.75 22.73
C THR A 218 24.16 2.26 21.71
N GLU A 219 22.89 2.67 21.85
CA GLU A 219 21.89 2.51 20.79
C GLU A 219 21.72 3.84 20.04
N LEU A 220 21.80 3.79 18.71
CA LEU A 220 21.60 4.94 17.84
C LEU A 220 20.32 4.76 17.04
N SER A 221 19.39 5.71 17.11
CA SER A 221 18.26 5.77 16.19
C SER A 221 18.62 6.59 14.96
N LEU A 222 18.55 5.96 13.79
CA LEU A 222 18.65 6.63 12.50
C LEU A 222 17.23 6.96 12.02
N GLU A 223 16.95 8.25 11.86
CA GLU A 223 15.78 8.75 11.12
C GLU A 223 16.24 9.26 9.75
N SER A 224 15.53 8.90 8.68
CA SER A 224 15.84 9.34 7.32
C SER A 224 14.60 9.81 6.57
N ARG A 225 14.78 10.80 5.69
CA ARG A 225 13.77 11.36 4.79
C ARG A 225 14.34 11.53 3.40
N TYR A 226 13.63 10.99 2.40
CA TYR A 226 14.05 11.06 1.01
C TYR A 226 13.85 12.46 0.42
N ILE A 227 14.85 12.96 -0.30
CA ILE A 227 14.80 14.25 -1.01
C ILE A 227 14.44 13.97 -2.47
N TYR A 228 13.26 14.43 -2.90
CA TYR A 228 12.82 14.25 -4.28
C TYR A 228 13.63 15.12 -5.25
N PRO A 229 14.26 14.54 -6.28
CA PRO A 229 14.87 15.33 -7.35
C PRO A 229 13.83 16.23 -8.03
N PRO A 230 14.17 17.46 -8.46
CA PRO A 230 13.21 18.40 -9.06
C PRO A 230 12.49 17.89 -10.32
N LYS A 231 13.05 16.88 -11.00
CA LYS A 231 12.50 16.27 -12.21
C LYS A 231 11.85 14.90 -11.95
N GLU A 232 11.82 14.45 -10.70
CA GLU A 232 11.25 13.15 -10.35
C GLU A 232 9.73 13.22 -10.34
N SER A 233 9.10 12.50 -11.27
CA SER A 233 7.64 12.53 -11.44
C SER A 233 6.92 11.49 -10.59
N VAL A 234 7.62 10.46 -10.09
CA VAL A 234 7.02 9.35 -9.35
C VAL A 234 6.97 9.65 -7.84
N LEU A 235 5.78 9.50 -7.25
CA LEU A 235 5.56 9.73 -5.82
C LEU A 235 6.24 8.71 -4.91
N GLN A 236 6.42 7.47 -5.37
CA GLN A 236 6.97 6.37 -4.56
C GLN A 236 8.40 6.09 -4.99
N GLN A 237 9.31 6.08 -4.01
CA GLN A 237 10.75 5.92 -4.23
C GLN A 237 11.27 4.80 -3.34
N ALA A 238 12.24 4.04 -3.84
CA ALA A 238 13.04 3.14 -3.01
C ALA A 238 14.43 3.74 -2.82
N TYR A 239 15.03 3.54 -1.65
CA TYR A 239 16.42 3.90 -1.40
C TYR A 239 17.08 2.92 -0.44
N ARG A 240 18.40 2.97 -0.43
CA ARG A 240 19.30 2.11 0.33
C ARG A 240 20.25 2.95 1.16
N VAL A 241 20.56 2.46 2.35
CA VAL A 241 21.62 2.99 3.20
C VAL A 241 22.49 1.81 3.63
N SER A 242 23.73 1.80 3.15
CA SER A 242 24.77 0.88 3.59
C SER A 242 25.48 1.52 4.78
N ILE A 243 25.58 0.76 5.88
CA ILE A 243 26.22 1.21 7.11
C ILE A 243 27.41 0.30 7.38
N TYR A 244 28.58 0.88 7.49
CA TYR A 244 29.82 0.20 7.83
C TYR A 244 30.26 0.62 9.23
N LEU A 245 30.75 -0.34 10.01
CA LEU A 245 31.41 -0.12 11.30
C LEU A 245 32.84 -0.65 11.16
N ASP A 246 33.83 0.22 11.31
CA ASP A 246 35.26 -0.12 11.19
C ASP A 246 35.56 -0.90 9.88
N ASP A 247 35.14 -0.34 8.74
CA ASP A 247 35.26 -0.90 7.38
C ASP A 247 34.49 -2.21 7.11
N GLN A 248 33.73 -2.73 8.09
CA GLN A 248 32.89 -3.92 7.91
C GLN A 248 31.43 -3.54 7.72
N ILE A 249 30.74 -4.16 6.75
CA ILE A 249 29.30 -3.94 6.56
C ILE A 249 28.58 -4.39 7.84
N MET A 250 28.07 -3.42 8.58
CA MET A 250 27.27 -3.64 9.78
C MET A 250 25.83 -3.93 9.41
N ARG A 251 25.26 -3.15 8.49
CA ARG A 251 23.86 -3.28 8.10
C ARG A 251 23.59 -2.73 6.71
N PHE A 252 22.72 -3.42 5.99
CA PHE A 252 22.14 -2.95 4.74
C PHE A 252 20.67 -2.64 4.93
N LEU A 253 20.30 -1.37 4.82
CA LEU A 253 18.93 -0.91 5.02
C LEU A 253 18.25 -0.63 3.69
N GLU A 254 17.12 -1.28 3.45
CA GLU A 254 16.27 -0.97 2.31
C GLU A 254 14.98 -0.30 2.77
N PHE A 255 14.61 0.80 2.10
CA PHE A 255 13.41 1.56 2.41
C PHE A 255 12.56 1.78 1.16
N GLU A 256 11.25 1.85 1.36
CA GLU A 256 10.30 2.33 0.37
C GLU A 256 9.47 3.45 0.97
N THR A 257 9.57 4.64 0.39
CA THR A 257 8.88 5.81 0.89
C THR A 257 7.98 6.42 -0.19
N SER A 258 7.08 7.28 0.26
CA SER A 258 6.27 8.14 -0.61
C SER A 258 6.27 9.54 -0.04
N VAL A 259 5.80 10.51 -0.83
CA VAL A 259 5.59 11.88 -0.35
C VAL A 259 4.80 11.87 0.96
N ASP A 260 5.32 12.60 1.94
CA ASP A 260 4.69 12.78 3.23
C ASP A 260 3.52 13.75 3.10
N ASN A 261 2.33 13.18 2.92
CA ASN A 261 1.06 13.92 2.89
C ASN A 261 0.30 13.77 4.23
N LEU A 262 1.00 13.45 5.33
CA LEU A 262 0.41 13.32 6.67
C LEU A 262 0.76 14.49 7.59
N GLN A 263 1.83 15.22 7.29
CA GLN A 263 2.28 16.39 8.02
C GLN A 263 2.81 17.42 7.03
N THR A 264 2.57 18.70 7.31
CA THR A 264 3.23 19.77 6.56
C THR A 264 4.63 19.97 7.13
N ILE A 265 5.63 19.99 6.23
CA ILE A 265 7.03 20.17 6.58
C ILE A 265 7.47 21.50 6.00
N PHE A 266 8.10 22.33 6.82
CA PHE A 266 8.68 23.59 6.37
C PHE A 266 10.19 23.56 6.49
N MET A 267 10.85 24.15 5.50
CA MET A 267 12.29 24.37 5.48
C MET A 267 12.50 25.86 5.20
N GLN A 268 13.14 26.57 6.14
CA GLN A 268 13.31 28.02 6.06
C GLN A 268 11.98 28.78 5.81
N GLY A 269 10.91 28.34 6.48
CA GLY A 269 9.57 28.93 6.36
C GLY A 269 8.78 28.54 5.10
N ASN A 270 9.37 27.83 4.14
CA ASN A 270 8.68 27.40 2.93
C ASN A 270 8.22 25.94 3.04
N PRO A 271 6.99 25.61 2.61
CA PRO A 271 6.52 24.23 2.61
C PRO A 271 7.34 23.40 1.61
N VAL A 272 7.79 22.21 2.06
CA VAL A 272 8.58 21.29 1.25
C VAL A 272 7.94 19.91 1.18
N VAL A 273 8.13 19.25 0.04
CA VAL A 273 7.70 17.87 -0.18
C VAL A 273 8.89 16.94 0.03
N LEU A 274 8.83 16.13 1.09
CA LEU A 274 9.85 15.12 1.41
C LEU A 274 9.23 13.73 1.50
N GLY A 275 10.08 12.70 1.48
CA GLY A 275 9.68 11.36 1.83
C GLY A 275 9.22 11.28 3.29
N ARG A 276 8.31 10.34 3.57
CA ARG A 276 7.97 9.97 4.94
C ARG A 276 9.21 9.54 5.70
N ALA A 277 9.24 9.88 6.99
CA ALA A 277 10.30 9.47 7.90
C ALA A 277 10.37 7.94 8.03
N GLU A 278 11.56 7.40 7.78
CA GLU A 278 11.91 6.02 8.06
C GLU A 278 12.86 5.98 9.26
N LYS A 279 12.56 5.13 10.25
CA LYS A 279 13.33 5.03 11.50
C LYS A 279 13.83 3.62 11.73
N THR A 280 15.11 3.47 12.08
CA THR A 280 15.71 2.21 12.53
C THR A 280 16.61 2.45 13.74
N VAL A 281 16.98 1.37 14.44
CA VAL A 281 17.87 1.41 15.62
C VAL A 281 19.10 0.55 15.35
N LEU A 282 20.28 1.11 15.58
CA LEU A 282 21.59 0.47 15.45
C LEU A 282 22.16 0.25 16.86
N LYS A 283 22.71 -0.94 17.11
CA LYS A 283 23.41 -1.24 18.37
C LYS A 283 24.90 -1.13 18.11
N ILE A 284 25.57 -0.21 18.77
CA ILE A 284 27.03 -0.01 18.66
C ILE A 284 27.70 -0.81 19.78
N PRO A 285 28.68 -1.68 19.45
CA PRO A 285 29.41 -2.45 20.46
C PRO A 285 30.29 -1.55 21.34
N GLU A 286 30.84 -2.11 22.41
CA GLU A 286 31.75 -1.40 23.31
C GLU A 286 33.05 -1.01 22.58
N GLY A 287 33.45 0.27 22.70
CA GLY A 287 34.66 0.81 22.09
C GLY A 287 34.44 2.12 21.32
N GLU A 288 35.53 2.71 20.85
CA GLU A 288 35.47 3.78 19.84
C GLU A 288 35.37 3.13 18.46
N HIS A 289 34.40 3.56 17.66
CA HIS A 289 34.15 3.03 16.34
C HIS A 289 34.00 4.14 15.30
N GLU A 290 34.33 3.81 14.06
CA GLU A 290 34.05 4.64 12.89
C GLU A 290 32.83 4.10 12.15
N LEU A 291 31.76 4.90 12.10
CA LEU A 291 30.55 4.59 11.37
C LEU A 291 30.57 5.31 10.02
N GLN A 292 30.59 4.56 8.92
CA GLN A 292 30.50 5.09 7.56
C GLN A 292 29.12 4.80 6.96
N LEU A 293 28.57 5.82 6.30
CA LEU A 293 27.25 5.78 5.66
C LEU A 293 27.41 6.00 4.17
N GLU A 294 26.83 5.11 3.38
CA GLU A 294 26.71 5.26 1.94
C GLU A 294 25.26 5.10 1.52
N THR A 295 24.80 5.98 0.62
CA THR A 295 23.43 5.95 0.13
C THR A 295 23.37 6.06 -1.38
N ASN A 296 22.34 5.46 -1.97
CA ASN A 296 22.04 5.58 -3.39
C ASN A 296 21.08 6.75 -3.73
N ALA A 297 20.69 7.55 -2.73
CA ALA A 297 19.76 8.67 -2.88
C ALA A 297 20.17 9.87 -2.02
N ASN A 298 19.68 11.06 -2.36
CA ASN A 298 19.86 12.22 -1.50
C ASN A 298 18.86 12.14 -0.33
N LEU A 299 19.36 12.26 0.90
CA LEU A 299 18.57 12.08 2.13
C LEU A 299 18.79 13.24 3.10
N TYR A 300 17.78 13.52 3.91
CA TYR A 300 17.97 14.18 5.20
C TYR A 300 17.97 13.11 6.28
N ILE A 301 19.03 13.05 7.08
CA ILE A 301 19.18 12.06 8.16
C ILE A 301 19.38 12.73 9.51
N ARG A 302 19.05 12.01 10.58
CA ARG A 302 19.31 12.41 11.96
C ARG A 302 19.68 11.17 12.75
N PHE A 303 20.78 11.26 13.51
CA PHE A 303 21.14 10.25 14.51
C PHE A 303 20.79 10.75 15.90
N ILE A 304 20.16 9.88 16.67
CA ILE A 304 19.78 10.15 18.05
C ILE A 304 20.42 9.08 18.92
N SER A 305 21.28 9.48 19.86
CA SER A 305 21.79 8.56 20.89
C SER A 305 20.74 8.39 21.98
N LYS A 306 20.49 7.13 22.39
CA LYS A 306 19.77 6.81 23.61
C LYS A 306 20.81 6.60 24.71
N GLU A 307 20.83 7.45 25.75
CA GLU A 307 21.65 7.16 26.93
C GLU A 307 21.25 5.79 27.50
N PRO A 308 22.23 4.96 27.95
CA PRO A 308 21.92 3.70 28.59
C PRO A 308 21.01 3.98 29.78
N GLU A 309 19.81 3.39 29.78
CA GLU A 309 18.92 3.41 30.93
C GLU A 309 19.70 2.86 32.13
N THR A 310 20.18 3.75 32.99
CA THR A 310 20.61 3.37 34.34
C THR A 310 19.34 2.87 35.01
N LEU A 311 19.16 1.54 35.01
CA LEU A 311 18.12 0.75 35.65
C LEU A 311 17.36 1.55 36.73
N THR A 312 16.37 2.31 36.29
CA THR A 312 15.36 2.81 37.21
C THR A 312 14.45 1.62 37.39
N GLN A 313 14.61 0.86 38.48
CA GLN A 313 13.76 -0.28 38.77
C GLN A 313 12.31 0.20 38.92
N TYR A 314 11.54 0.07 37.84
CA TYR A 314 10.10 0.32 37.85
C TYR A 314 9.41 -0.82 38.59
N LEU A 315 9.06 -0.60 39.86
CA LEU A 315 8.21 -1.50 40.65
C LEU A 315 6.78 -1.47 40.09
N PHE A 316 6.40 -2.46 39.28
CA PHE A 316 5.00 -2.75 38.99
C PHE A 316 4.41 -3.56 40.16
N PRO A 317 3.28 -3.15 40.78
CA PRO A 317 2.63 -3.97 41.80
C PRO A 317 1.87 -5.13 41.15
N GLU A 318 2.13 -6.36 41.61
CA GLU A 318 1.43 -7.57 41.16
C GLU A 318 -0.05 -7.62 41.58
N PRO A 319 -0.93 -8.33 40.84
CA PRO A 319 -2.35 -8.45 41.14
C PRO A 319 -2.64 -9.66 42.05
N THR A 320 -3.12 -9.43 43.29
CA THR A 320 -3.66 -10.49 44.15
C THR A 320 -5.17 -10.69 43.97
N GLN A 321 -5.57 -11.97 43.98
CA GLN A 321 -6.86 -12.53 43.57
C GLN A 321 -7.97 -12.46 44.65
N GLY A 322 -9.22 -12.29 44.17
CA GLY A 322 -10.42 -13.02 44.61
C GLY A 322 -11.13 -12.60 45.91
N PHE A 323 -12.42 -12.24 45.85
CA PHE A 323 -13.56 -13.07 46.32
C PHE A 323 -14.91 -12.31 46.28
N GLN A 324 -15.98 -13.13 46.22
CA GLN A 324 -17.40 -12.91 45.89
C GLN A 324 -18.25 -12.33 47.07
N VAL A 325 -19.17 -11.35 46.90
CA VAL A 325 -20.62 -11.36 46.52
C VAL A 325 -21.62 -11.18 47.71
N ILE A 326 -22.26 -9.98 47.77
CA ILE A 326 -23.70 -9.60 48.00
C ILE A 326 -24.38 -9.90 49.39
N PRO A 327 -25.47 -9.21 49.87
CA PRO A 327 -26.25 -8.02 49.41
C PRO A 327 -26.52 -6.85 50.42
N ASN A 328 -26.82 -5.68 49.84
CA ASN A 328 -27.86 -4.65 50.13
C ASN A 328 -28.61 -4.64 51.48
N THR A 329 -28.92 -3.49 52.11
CA THR A 329 -29.98 -2.55 51.66
C THR A 329 -30.01 -1.24 52.50
N HIS A 330 -30.30 -0.12 51.81
CA HIS A 330 -31.01 1.15 52.13
C HIS A 330 -31.15 1.64 53.60
N ALA A 331 -31.11 2.94 53.94
CA ALA A 331 -31.74 4.08 53.28
C ALA A 331 -31.13 5.44 53.71
N GLU A 332 -31.50 6.45 52.93
CA GLU A 332 -31.09 7.86 52.90
C GLU A 332 -31.44 8.69 54.15
N PHE A 333 -30.66 9.76 54.41
CA PHE A 333 -31.17 11.16 54.37
C PHE A 333 -30.00 12.18 54.33
N ALA A 334 -30.02 13.02 53.29
CA ALA A 334 -29.54 14.41 53.17
C ALA A 334 -28.06 14.81 53.41
N LEU A 335 -27.41 15.22 52.30
CA LEU A 335 -26.11 15.91 52.13
C LEU A 335 -26.10 17.35 52.68
N PRO A 336 -24.90 17.92 52.92
CA PRO A 336 -24.25 18.83 51.96
C PRO A 336 -22.76 18.49 51.77
N GLN A 337 -22.03 18.75 50.67
CA GLN A 337 -22.24 19.25 49.33
C GLN A 337 -21.15 18.56 48.49
N ARG A 338 -21.54 18.00 47.34
CA ARG A 338 -20.64 17.42 46.35
C ARG A 338 -20.25 18.54 45.39
N LEU A 339 -19.00 19.00 45.43
CA LEU A 339 -18.43 19.81 44.34
C LEU A 339 -18.00 18.84 43.24
N SER A 340 -18.72 18.90 42.13
CA SER A 340 -18.39 18.28 40.86
C SER A 340 -17.16 18.95 40.25
N GLN A 341 -16.25 18.15 39.68
CA GLN A 341 -14.99 18.49 38.99
C GLN A 341 -13.76 18.29 39.89
N PHE A 342 -12.81 17.48 39.43
CA PHE A 342 -11.58 17.13 40.14
C PHE A 342 -10.67 18.37 40.28
N GLU A 343 -10.74 19.02 41.43
CA GLU A 343 -9.62 19.80 41.99
C GLU A 343 -9.08 19.03 43.20
N ASP A 344 -7.79 18.68 43.17
CA ASP A 344 -7.14 17.88 44.20
C ASP A 344 -7.15 18.60 45.57
N THR A 345 -8.07 18.23 46.47
CA THR A 345 -8.17 18.88 47.79
C THR A 345 -7.12 18.37 48.77
N PHE A 346 -6.25 19.26 49.27
CA PHE A 346 -5.29 18.98 50.34
C PHE A 346 -5.70 19.73 51.63
N TRP A 347 -5.52 19.10 52.79
CA TRP A 347 -5.64 19.73 54.10
C TRP A 347 -4.29 20.21 54.60
N LEU A 348 -4.23 21.43 55.14
CA LEU A 348 -3.04 21.90 55.84
C LEU A 348 -3.02 21.29 57.25
N LEU A 349 -2.06 20.41 57.49
CA LEU A 349 -1.72 19.92 58.81
C LEU A 349 -0.73 20.91 59.44
N HIS A 350 -1.10 21.57 60.53
CA HIS A 350 -0.16 22.38 61.30
C HIS A 350 0.73 21.47 62.15
N ALA A 351 2.00 21.85 62.34
CA ALA A 351 2.91 21.10 63.20
C ALA A 351 2.29 20.89 64.59
N GLU A 352 2.36 19.66 65.09
CA GLU A 352 1.87 19.20 66.39
C GLU A 352 0.37 19.42 66.66
N THR A 353 -0.43 19.76 65.64
CA THR A 353 -1.87 19.95 65.79
C THR A 353 -2.61 18.81 65.10
N PRO A 354 -3.17 17.84 65.85
CA PRO A 354 -3.83 16.70 65.25
C PRO A 354 -5.12 17.09 64.51
N VAL A 355 -5.34 16.51 63.33
CA VAL A 355 -6.60 16.56 62.59
C VAL A 355 -7.34 15.25 62.79
N ASN A 356 -8.54 15.34 63.37
CA ASN A 356 -9.40 14.19 63.59
C ASN A 356 -10.37 14.03 62.40
N ILE A 357 -10.39 12.84 61.82
CA ILE A 357 -11.18 12.48 60.65
C ILE A 357 -12.01 11.25 61.01
N LYS A 358 -13.32 11.34 60.88
CA LYS A 358 -14.19 10.15 60.96
C LYS A 358 -14.13 9.39 59.65
N ALA A 359 -13.76 8.12 59.71
CA ALA A 359 -13.67 7.26 58.55
C ALA A 359 -14.34 5.92 58.82
N GLN A 360 -14.97 5.36 57.81
CA GLN A 360 -15.68 4.09 57.93
C GLN A 360 -14.93 3.01 57.14
N GLY A 361 -14.62 1.90 57.80
CA GLY A 361 -14.00 0.74 57.15
C GLY A 361 -14.97 -0.44 56.98
N PRO A 362 -14.55 -1.51 56.27
CA PRO A 362 -13.17 -1.75 55.83
C PRO A 362 -12.78 -0.89 54.62
N ALA A 363 -11.65 -0.18 54.72
CA ALA A 363 -11.15 0.68 53.66
C ALA A 363 -9.61 0.69 53.65
N GLN A 364 -8.99 0.65 52.48
CA GLN A 364 -7.57 0.95 52.37
C GLN A 364 -7.43 2.46 52.17
N LEU A 365 -6.75 3.15 53.06
CA LEU A 365 -6.55 4.59 52.95
C LEU A 365 -5.14 4.87 52.43
N ARG A 366 -5.04 5.73 51.42
CA ARG A 366 -3.78 6.26 50.90
C ARG A 366 -3.62 7.68 51.41
N LEU A 367 -2.59 7.92 52.21
CA LEU A 367 -2.20 9.25 52.66
C LEU A 367 -1.11 9.78 51.73
N GLU A 368 -1.37 10.92 51.10
CA GLU A 368 -0.38 11.72 50.40
C GLU A 368 0.00 12.90 51.28
N SER A 369 1.30 13.16 51.43
CA SER A 369 1.82 14.29 52.20
C SER A 369 2.83 15.06 51.37
N ARG A 370 2.77 16.39 51.44
CA ARG A 370 3.68 17.32 50.77
C ARG A 370 4.18 18.33 51.78
N LEU A 371 5.50 18.38 51.96
CA LEU A 371 6.15 19.42 52.75
C LEU A 371 6.16 20.73 51.95
N PHE A 372 5.79 21.84 52.59
CA PHE A 372 5.99 23.18 52.03
C PHE A 372 7.11 23.89 52.81
N ASP A 373 7.96 24.61 52.08
CA ASP A 373 9.08 25.32 52.69
C ASP A 373 8.56 26.56 53.44
N LEU A 374 8.75 26.61 54.75
CA LEU A 374 8.58 27.86 55.49
C LEU A 374 9.76 28.76 55.11
N ALA A 375 9.50 29.86 54.41
CA ALA A 375 10.48 30.77 53.82
C ALA A 375 11.42 31.51 54.80
N THR A 376 11.73 30.94 55.97
CA THR A 376 12.60 31.52 56.99
C THR A 376 13.41 30.45 57.71
N GLN A 377 14.09 29.54 56.99
CA GLN A 377 15.15 28.73 57.58
C GLN A 377 16.54 29.20 57.11
N PRO A 378 17.49 29.43 58.02
CA PRO A 378 18.85 29.85 57.67
C PRO A 378 19.58 28.72 56.92
N VAL A 379 20.31 29.12 55.87
CA VAL A 379 21.10 28.24 54.99
C VAL A 379 22.10 27.43 55.83
N GLY A 380 21.93 26.10 55.88
CA GLY A 380 22.88 25.18 56.53
C GLY A 380 22.28 24.02 57.34
N MET A 381 20.95 23.87 57.47
CA MET A 381 20.35 22.68 58.09
C MET A 381 20.09 21.56 57.05
N GLN A 382 20.34 20.32 57.47
CA GLN A 382 20.08 19.07 56.74
C GLN A 382 18.61 18.92 56.33
N PRO A 383 18.27 18.05 55.34
CA PRO A 383 16.89 17.83 54.91
C PRO A 383 15.97 17.60 56.11
N LEU A 384 14.88 18.37 56.19
CA LEU A 384 13.83 18.13 57.18
C LEU A 384 13.17 16.80 56.89
N ASP A 385 13.56 15.77 57.64
CA ASP A 385 12.74 14.56 57.79
C ASP A 385 11.48 14.96 58.56
N TYR A 386 10.32 14.72 57.96
CA TYR A 386 9.05 14.95 58.64
C TYR A 386 8.39 13.61 58.95
N ARG A 387 7.70 13.59 60.08
CA ARG A 387 6.98 12.43 60.60
C ARG A 387 5.51 12.72 60.50
N VAL A 388 4.75 11.77 59.96
CA VAL A 388 3.29 11.78 60.07
C VAL A 388 2.89 10.59 60.92
N ALA A 389 2.29 10.88 62.07
CA ALA A 389 1.72 9.88 62.95
C ALA A 389 0.22 9.75 62.68
N ILE A 390 -0.20 8.51 62.47
CA ILE A 390 -1.60 8.15 62.26
C ILE A 390 -2.03 7.33 63.48
N ARG A 391 -3.05 7.81 64.19
CA ARG A 391 -3.69 7.08 65.29
C ARG A 391 -5.09 6.68 64.89
N LEU A 392 -5.46 5.46 65.27
CA LEU A 392 -6.77 4.88 65.00
C LEU A 392 -7.48 4.59 66.33
N ASN A 393 -8.68 5.14 66.56
CA ASN A 393 -9.55 4.80 67.71
C ASN A 393 -8.88 4.85 69.10
N ASP A 394 -7.92 5.77 69.30
CA ASP A 394 -7.09 5.87 70.52
C ASP A 394 -6.23 4.62 70.86
N GLU A 395 -6.16 3.61 69.97
CA GLU A 395 -5.31 2.43 70.15
C GLU A 395 -4.40 2.20 68.92
N SER A 396 -3.09 2.16 69.19
CA SER A 396 -1.96 2.05 68.24
C SER A 396 -1.72 3.26 67.33
N SER A 397 -0.49 3.78 67.36
CA SER A 397 0.02 4.81 66.45
C SER A 397 0.96 4.17 65.45
N GLU A 398 0.61 4.21 64.16
CA GLU A 398 1.57 3.95 63.10
C GLU A 398 2.31 5.28 62.84
N VAL A 399 3.58 5.35 63.25
CA VAL A 399 4.44 6.52 63.01
C VAL A 399 5.22 6.24 61.74
N LEU A 400 4.96 7.04 60.71
CA LEU A 400 5.64 6.95 59.43
C LEU A 400 6.70 8.05 59.37
N GLU A 401 7.96 7.64 59.36
CA GLU A 401 9.10 8.52 59.09
C GLU A 401 9.26 8.63 57.57
N LEU A 402 9.09 9.84 57.03
CA LEU A 402 9.13 10.09 55.60
C LEU A 402 10.28 11.06 55.29
N GLU A 403 11.29 10.57 54.59
CA GLU A 403 12.38 11.40 54.06
C GLU A 403 11.92 12.06 52.75
N THR A 404 12.33 13.31 52.49
CA THR A 404 12.08 13.96 51.19
C THR A 404 13.40 14.44 50.60
N PRO A 405 13.82 13.95 49.42
CA PRO A 405 15.04 14.42 48.79
C PRO A 405 14.96 15.94 48.52
N SER A 406 16.06 16.65 48.76
CA SER A 406 16.10 18.12 48.79
C SER A 406 15.91 18.82 47.44
N ASP A 407 15.99 18.10 46.33
CA ASP A 407 16.39 18.70 45.06
C ASP A 407 15.24 18.94 44.05
N TYR A 408 14.01 18.54 44.38
CA TYR A 408 12.88 18.69 43.46
C TYR A 408 11.68 19.38 44.11
N GLN A 409 11.29 20.53 43.56
CA GLN A 409 10.12 21.31 43.94
C GLN A 409 9.16 21.46 42.75
N GLN A 410 7.86 21.40 43.02
CA GLN A 410 6.81 21.72 42.06
C GLN A 410 6.10 23.00 42.51
N SER A 411 6.03 23.99 41.62
CA SER A 411 5.28 25.22 41.85
C SER A 411 3.81 24.98 41.53
N LEU A 412 2.92 25.11 42.53
CA LEU A 412 1.49 24.86 42.40
C LEU A 412 0.69 26.07 42.89
N LEU A 413 -0.38 26.41 42.17
CA LEU A 413 -1.32 27.45 42.59
C LEU A 413 -2.32 26.82 43.57
N ILE A 414 -2.36 27.29 44.81
CA ILE A 414 -3.34 26.85 45.83
C ILE A 414 -4.02 28.10 46.37
N ASN A 415 -5.35 28.20 46.23
CA ASN A 415 -6.13 29.37 46.62
C ASN A 415 -5.55 30.70 46.09
N ASP A 416 -5.23 30.73 44.80
CA ASP A 416 -4.62 31.86 44.08
C ASP A 416 -3.25 32.31 44.59
N LYS A 417 -2.59 31.51 45.44
CA LYS A 417 -1.19 31.71 45.85
C LYS A 417 -0.30 30.62 45.27
N GLN A 418 0.78 31.03 44.63
CA GLN A 418 1.80 30.12 44.14
C GLN A 418 2.65 29.63 45.32
N LEU A 419 2.66 28.32 45.54
CA LEU A 419 3.42 27.65 46.59
C LEU A 419 4.38 26.64 45.95
N ASN A 420 5.64 26.64 46.41
CA ASN A 420 6.61 25.61 46.04
C ASN A 420 6.47 24.45 47.01
N LEU A 421 5.96 23.32 46.53
CA LEU A 421 5.80 22.10 47.31
C LEU A 421 6.89 21.10 46.94
N LYS A 422 7.39 20.35 47.93
CA LYS A 422 8.23 19.19 47.65
C LYS A 422 7.39 18.06 47.04
N TRP A 423 8.07 17.10 46.41
CA TRP A 423 7.41 15.92 45.85
C TRP A 423 6.56 15.17 46.90
N PRO A 424 5.43 14.57 46.48
CA PRO A 424 4.53 13.90 47.39
C PRO A 424 5.14 12.59 47.92
N ASN A 425 5.12 12.43 49.24
CA ASN A 425 5.32 11.13 49.88
C ASN A 425 3.97 10.45 50.09
N VAL A 426 3.91 9.17 49.72
CA VAL A 426 2.68 8.39 49.69
C VAL A 426 2.84 7.15 50.56
N THR A 427 1.87 6.96 51.45
CA THR A 427 1.78 5.76 52.30
C THR A 427 0.34 5.22 52.28
N SER A 428 0.17 3.95 52.64
CA SER A 428 -1.14 3.30 52.68
C SER A 428 -1.31 2.49 53.96
N PHE A 429 -2.48 2.59 54.58
CA PHE A 429 -2.84 1.84 55.79
C PHE A 429 -4.29 1.34 55.67
N THR A 430 -4.67 0.36 56.49
CA THR A 430 -5.99 -0.31 56.37
C THR A 430 -6.85 -0.02 57.58
N LEU A 431 -8.09 0.39 57.34
CA LEU A 431 -9.13 0.52 58.35
C LEU A 431 -9.85 -0.82 58.54
N PRO A 432 -10.00 -1.32 59.79
CA PRO A 432 -10.89 -2.42 60.13
C PRO A 432 -12.36 -2.11 59.80
N GLN A 433 -13.24 -3.09 59.94
CA GLN A 433 -14.68 -2.87 59.79
C GLN A 433 -15.23 -2.07 60.99
N GLY A 434 -15.91 -0.96 60.74
CA GLY A 434 -16.46 -0.08 61.78
C GLY A 434 -16.33 1.40 61.45
N GLU A 435 -16.93 2.26 62.27
CA GLU A 435 -16.58 3.69 62.28
C GLU A 435 -15.31 3.87 63.11
N HIS A 436 -14.38 4.65 62.57
CA HIS A 436 -13.08 4.88 63.17
C HIS A 436 -12.78 6.37 63.25
N ASP A 437 -12.23 6.79 64.39
CA ASP A 437 -11.64 8.11 64.57
C ASP A 437 -10.16 8.03 64.17
N LEU A 438 -9.80 8.69 63.07
CA LEU A 438 -8.44 8.83 62.61
C LEU A 438 -7.86 10.15 63.07
N GLN A 439 -6.75 10.10 63.78
CA GLN A 439 -6.02 11.28 64.18
C GLN A 439 -4.70 11.36 63.41
N LEU A 440 -4.58 12.35 62.53
CA LEU A 440 -3.36 12.67 61.78
C LEU A 440 -2.60 13.77 62.51
N SER A 441 -1.32 13.57 62.80
CA SER A 441 -0.45 14.61 63.36
C SER A 441 0.92 14.58 62.68
N GLY A 442 1.53 15.74 62.53
CA GLY A 442 2.84 15.87 61.89
C GLY A 442 3.75 16.79 62.69
N ASN A 443 5.05 16.56 62.63
CA ASN A 443 6.05 17.39 63.32
C ASN A 443 6.44 18.65 62.53
N ALA A 444 5.96 18.79 61.30
CA ALA A 444 6.15 19.92 60.40
C ALA A 444 4.80 20.34 59.82
N PRO A 445 4.67 21.54 59.25
CA PRO A 445 3.44 21.92 58.57
C PRO A 445 3.44 21.28 57.17
N LEU A 446 2.38 20.53 56.86
CA LEU A 446 2.30 19.66 55.68
C LEU A 446 0.96 19.86 54.98
N TYR A 447 0.94 19.74 53.66
CA TYR A 447 -0.30 19.47 52.96
C TYR A 447 -0.53 17.96 52.91
N VAL A 448 -1.59 17.50 53.56
CA VAL A 448 -1.97 16.10 53.60
C VAL A 448 -3.29 15.87 52.90
N ARG A 449 -3.39 14.77 52.18
CA ARG A 449 -4.63 14.32 51.56
C ARG A 449 -4.80 12.85 51.85
N LEU A 450 -5.96 12.51 52.36
CA LEU A 450 -6.36 11.13 52.65
C LEU A 450 -7.33 10.69 51.57
N MET A 451 -6.97 9.66 50.84
CA MET A 451 -7.79 9.06 49.79
C MET A 451 -8.26 7.71 50.28
N SER A 452 -9.57 7.51 50.34
CA SER A 452 -10.10 6.17 50.53
C SER A 452 -10.05 5.40 49.22
N ARG A 453 -9.26 4.32 49.16
CA ARG A 453 -9.50 3.24 48.21
C ARG A 453 -10.71 2.47 48.72
N THR A 454 -11.89 2.99 48.43
CA THR A 454 -13.08 2.14 48.42
C THR A 454 -12.88 1.07 47.34
N PRO A 455 -13.39 -0.16 47.52
CA PRO A 455 -13.38 -1.18 46.46
C PRO A 455 -14.04 -0.70 45.15
N ARG A 456 -14.87 0.35 45.20
CA ARG A 456 -15.45 1.04 44.03
C ARG A 456 -14.46 1.93 43.25
N GLN A 457 -13.31 2.29 43.80
CA GLN A 457 -12.30 3.16 43.17
C GLN A 457 -10.99 2.43 42.81
N VAL A 458 -10.94 1.10 42.98
CA VAL A 458 -9.84 0.25 42.46
C VAL A 458 -10.17 -0.33 41.08
N SER A 459 -11.32 0.02 40.49
CA SER A 459 -11.38 0.08 39.03
C SER A 459 -10.54 1.28 38.60
N HIS A 460 -9.37 1.02 38.03
CA HIS A 460 -8.73 2.03 37.19
C HIS A 460 -9.81 2.61 36.26
N PRO A 461 -9.99 3.94 36.16
CA PRO A 461 -10.89 4.52 35.16
C PRO A 461 -10.44 4.20 33.71
N GLY A 462 -9.34 3.48 33.53
CA GLY A 462 -8.87 2.97 32.25
C GLY A 462 -9.22 1.51 31.92
N TYR A 463 -9.77 0.72 32.85
CA TYR A 463 -9.99 -0.72 32.63
C TYR A 463 -11.39 -1.16 33.05
N LEU A 464 -12.39 -0.84 32.21
CA LEU A 464 -13.77 -1.31 32.34
C LEU A 464 -13.93 -2.84 32.22
N PHE A 465 -12.87 -3.59 31.90
CA PHE A 465 -12.91 -5.04 31.67
C PHE A 465 -11.63 -5.78 32.11
N SER A 466 -11.14 -5.58 33.33
CA SER A 466 -9.85 -6.15 33.80
C SER A 466 -9.72 -7.68 33.66
N ASN A 467 -10.80 -8.45 33.75
CA ASN A 467 -10.79 -9.92 33.61
C ASN A 467 -10.84 -10.40 32.15
N LEU A 468 -11.37 -9.59 31.24
CA LEU A 468 -11.44 -9.83 29.79
C LEU A 468 -10.26 -9.22 29.03
N ASN A 469 -9.58 -8.25 29.64
CA ASN A 469 -8.31 -7.68 29.20
C ASN A 469 -7.11 -8.51 29.68
N ARG A 470 -7.34 -9.68 30.32
CA ARG A 470 -6.26 -10.59 30.69
C ARG A 470 -5.60 -11.11 29.41
N PRO A 471 -4.28 -10.93 29.22
CA PRO A 471 -3.58 -11.76 28.27
C PRO A 471 -3.81 -13.22 28.65
N GLN A 472 -4.07 -14.10 27.67
CA GLN A 472 -4.00 -15.53 27.91
C GLN A 472 -2.60 -15.84 28.49
N PRO A 473 -2.51 -16.68 29.53
CA PRO A 473 -1.21 -17.05 30.07
C PRO A 473 -0.57 -18.02 29.08
N GLU A 474 0.57 -17.64 28.51
CA GLU A 474 1.78 -18.46 28.58
C GLU A 474 3.00 -17.78 27.95
N ILE A 475 4.03 -17.69 28.79
CA ILE A 475 5.46 -17.90 28.52
C ILE A 475 6.36 -16.65 28.41
N ASN A 476 7.37 -16.72 29.29
CA ASN A 476 8.52 -15.86 29.50
C ASN A 476 9.49 -15.83 28.30
N ALA A 477 10.25 -14.73 28.22
CA ALA A 477 11.41 -14.47 27.35
C ALA A 477 11.08 -14.45 25.85
N ILE A 478 11.48 -13.44 25.08
CA ILE A 478 12.84 -13.29 24.56
C ILE A 478 13.09 -11.80 24.26
N THR A 479 13.93 -11.14 25.05
CA THR A 479 14.57 -9.84 24.71
C THR A 479 15.93 -10.04 24.01
N GLU A 480 16.30 -11.28 23.70
CA GLU A 480 17.64 -11.64 23.23
C GLU A 480 17.65 -12.58 22.01
N ASN A 481 16.70 -12.45 21.08
CA ASN A 481 16.93 -13.06 19.76
C ASN A 481 17.77 -12.07 18.95
N PRO A 482 19.06 -12.35 18.71
CA PRO A 482 19.86 -11.52 17.82
C PRO A 482 19.14 -11.47 16.47
N VAL A 483 19.04 -10.26 15.90
CA VAL A 483 18.59 -10.04 14.52
C VAL A 483 19.29 -11.09 13.66
N PRO A 484 18.57 -12.04 13.03
CA PRO A 484 19.21 -13.11 12.28
C PRO A 484 20.20 -12.56 11.25
N GLU A 485 21.37 -13.17 11.13
CA GLU A 485 22.46 -12.67 10.27
C GLU A 485 22.03 -12.47 8.80
N TRP A 486 21.05 -13.23 8.32
CA TRP A 486 20.48 -13.07 6.98
C TRP A 486 19.73 -11.74 6.77
N LEU A 487 19.31 -11.02 7.81
CA LEU A 487 18.73 -9.67 7.70
C LEU A 487 19.78 -8.59 7.41
N ASN A 488 21.06 -8.89 7.63
CA ASN A 488 22.15 -8.01 7.26
C ASN A 488 22.50 -8.12 5.76
N GLN A 489 21.88 -9.08 5.06
CA GLN A 489 22.06 -9.33 3.64
C GLN A 489 20.97 -8.62 2.82
N SER A 490 21.23 -8.40 1.53
CA SER A 490 20.21 -7.89 0.61
C SER A 490 19.11 -8.92 0.34
N VAL A 491 17.89 -8.45 0.07
CA VAL A 491 16.72 -9.30 -0.25
C VAL A 491 17.01 -10.31 -1.35
N TRP A 492 17.88 -9.96 -2.30
CA TRP A 492 18.26 -10.83 -3.41
C TRP A 492 19.12 -12.03 -3.01
N GLN A 493 19.75 -12.01 -1.84
CA GLN A 493 20.61 -13.09 -1.36
C GLN A 493 19.80 -14.25 -0.76
N LEU A 494 18.52 -14.03 -0.42
CA LEU A 494 17.62 -15.07 0.06
C LEU A 494 17.27 -16.08 -1.04
N LYS A 495 17.61 -17.35 -0.81
CA LYS A 495 17.27 -18.48 -1.70
C LYS A 495 15.79 -18.83 -1.60
N ARG A 496 15.28 -19.60 -2.57
CA ARG A 496 13.86 -20.03 -2.56
C ARG A 496 13.51 -20.90 -1.36
N ASP A 497 14.37 -21.84 -1.01
CA ASP A 497 14.12 -22.74 0.12
C ASP A 497 14.22 -21.97 1.44
N GLU A 498 15.18 -21.04 1.56
CA GLU A 498 15.25 -20.09 2.68
C GLU A 498 14.00 -19.21 2.74
N LEU A 499 13.54 -18.60 1.65
CA LEU A 499 12.29 -17.82 1.62
C LEU A 499 11.07 -18.64 2.01
N ARG A 500 10.99 -19.90 1.55
CA ARG A 500 9.89 -20.80 1.88
C ARG A 500 9.95 -21.16 3.37
N THR A 501 11.12 -21.53 3.86
CA THR A 501 11.35 -21.82 5.27
C THR A 501 11.00 -20.59 6.10
N LEU A 502 11.61 -19.43 5.85
CA LEU A 502 11.36 -18.16 6.52
C LEU A 502 9.88 -17.78 6.51
N TYR A 503 9.20 -17.90 5.36
CA TYR A 503 7.77 -17.60 5.26
C TYR A 503 6.88 -18.58 6.04
N LEU A 504 7.31 -19.83 6.21
CA LEU A 504 6.58 -20.88 6.93
C LEU A 504 6.98 -20.98 8.41
N THR A 505 8.21 -20.57 8.76
CA THR A 505 8.70 -20.49 10.14
C THR A 505 8.11 -19.25 10.80
N HIS A 506 7.84 -19.33 12.10
CA HIS A 506 7.33 -18.21 12.87
C HIS A 506 8.37 -17.09 12.90
N ILE A 507 8.14 -16.03 12.13
CA ILE A 507 8.97 -14.83 12.10
C ILE A 507 8.27 -13.73 12.87
N ASP A 508 8.88 -13.32 13.98
CA ASP A 508 8.22 -12.47 14.99
C ASP A 508 8.65 -11.00 14.92
N THR A 509 9.54 -10.62 14.00
CA THR A 509 10.02 -9.23 13.87
C THR A 509 9.46 -8.54 12.62
N LEU A 510 9.04 -7.28 12.78
CA LEU A 510 8.63 -6.40 11.66
C LEU A 510 9.69 -6.39 10.56
N GLU A 511 10.96 -6.30 10.95
CA GLU A 511 12.07 -6.19 10.01
C GLU A 511 12.17 -7.41 9.10
N ALA A 512 11.98 -8.61 9.64
CA ALA A 512 12.01 -9.83 8.86
C ALA A 512 10.79 -10.00 7.94
N ILE A 513 9.60 -9.64 8.41
CA ILE A 513 8.39 -9.62 7.57
C ILE A 513 8.56 -8.61 6.42
N ARG A 514 9.07 -7.41 6.73
CA ARG A 514 9.37 -6.36 5.75
C ARG A 514 10.35 -6.85 4.69
N HIS A 515 11.45 -7.48 5.12
CA HIS A 515 12.48 -8.00 4.23
C HIS A 515 11.94 -9.07 3.27
N ILE A 516 11.11 -9.99 3.76
CA ILE A 516 10.44 -11.02 2.94
C ILE A 516 9.42 -10.40 1.98
N ALA A 517 8.62 -9.45 2.45
CA ALA A 517 7.64 -8.75 1.63
C ALA A 517 8.34 -8.00 0.47
N PHE A 518 9.42 -7.27 0.76
CA PHE A 518 10.26 -6.61 -0.25
C PHE A 518 10.84 -7.60 -1.25
N ARG A 519 11.31 -8.77 -0.79
CA ARG A 519 11.76 -9.81 -1.70
C ARG A 519 10.66 -10.29 -2.65
N PHE A 520 9.43 -10.48 -2.19
CA PHE A 520 8.32 -10.91 -3.04
C PHE A 520 7.88 -9.83 -4.03
N VAL A 521 7.73 -8.58 -3.60
CA VAL A 521 7.23 -7.51 -4.47
C VAL A 521 8.24 -7.13 -5.55
N ARG A 522 9.54 -7.30 -5.30
CA ARG A 522 10.60 -7.06 -6.28
C ARG A 522 10.82 -8.23 -7.22
N ASP A 523 10.32 -9.43 -6.93
CA ASP A 523 10.58 -10.63 -7.74
C ASP A 523 9.72 -10.74 -9.00
N ASN A 524 10.23 -10.27 -10.14
CA ASN A 524 9.55 -10.44 -11.44
C ASN A 524 9.53 -11.89 -11.91
N SER A 525 10.30 -12.78 -11.28
CA SER A 525 10.20 -14.19 -11.57
C SER A 525 8.82 -14.75 -11.17
N ARG A 526 8.10 -14.11 -10.24
CA ARG A 526 6.77 -14.52 -9.78
C ARG A 526 5.66 -13.68 -10.40
N ARG A 527 4.65 -14.33 -10.98
CA ARG A 527 3.52 -13.65 -11.64
C ARG A 527 2.69 -12.76 -10.71
N GLU A 528 2.51 -13.18 -9.46
CA GLU A 528 1.70 -12.46 -8.46
C GLU A 528 2.56 -11.93 -7.29
N GLY A 529 3.88 -11.81 -7.46
CA GLY A 529 4.82 -11.44 -6.39
C GLY A 529 4.47 -10.10 -5.72
N GLY A 530 4.08 -9.11 -6.52
CA GLY A 530 3.60 -7.80 -6.03
C GLY A 530 2.37 -7.87 -5.12
N LEU A 531 1.39 -8.73 -5.46
CA LEU A 531 0.21 -8.93 -4.62
C LEU A 531 0.55 -9.79 -3.40
N LEU A 532 1.35 -10.84 -3.56
CA LEU A 532 1.78 -11.71 -2.47
C LEU A 532 2.50 -10.92 -1.36
N GLY A 533 3.52 -10.14 -1.71
CA GLY A 533 4.26 -9.36 -0.72
C GLY A 533 3.40 -8.28 -0.05
N ALA A 534 2.52 -7.62 -0.80
CA ALA A 534 1.57 -6.67 -0.23
C ALA A 534 0.56 -7.34 0.72
N MET A 535 0.03 -8.52 0.38
CA MET A 535 -0.92 -9.25 1.23
C MET A 535 -0.25 -9.87 2.45
N ALA A 536 1.00 -10.33 2.34
CA ALA A 536 1.78 -10.80 3.49
C ALA A 536 1.96 -9.66 4.51
N MET A 537 2.31 -8.46 4.05
CA MET A 537 2.43 -7.29 4.91
C MET A 537 1.09 -6.84 5.50
N PHE A 538 0.00 -6.94 4.72
CA PHE A 538 -1.35 -6.62 5.20
C PHE A 538 -1.82 -7.60 6.27
N GLU A 539 -1.53 -8.90 6.11
CA GLU A 539 -1.83 -9.92 7.11
C GLU A 539 -1.01 -9.72 8.39
N ALA A 540 0.27 -9.36 8.28
CA ALA A 540 1.08 -8.97 9.43
C ALA A 540 0.48 -7.77 10.17
N ALA A 541 0.10 -6.73 9.43
CA ALA A 541 -0.59 -5.57 9.99
C ALA A 541 -1.96 -5.92 10.62
N ARG A 542 -2.64 -6.97 10.15
CA ARG A 542 -3.91 -7.45 10.71
C ARG A 542 -3.75 -8.07 12.06
N ARG A 543 -2.65 -8.81 12.24
CA ARG A 543 -2.31 -9.46 13.50
C ARG A 543 -1.75 -8.47 14.52
N GLN A 544 -1.14 -7.38 14.06
CA GLN A 544 -0.64 -6.28 14.91
C GLN A 544 -1.27 -4.94 14.52
N PRO A 545 -2.60 -4.77 14.69
CA PRO A 545 -3.33 -3.58 14.22
C PRO A 545 -2.85 -2.27 14.87
N TYR A 546 -2.21 -2.36 16.04
CA TYR A 546 -1.64 -1.22 16.75
C TYR A 546 -0.36 -0.67 16.15
N GLU A 547 0.39 -1.47 15.39
CA GLU A 547 1.66 -1.03 14.86
C GLU A 547 1.45 -0.18 13.59
N ALA A 548 1.37 1.13 13.77
CA ALA A 548 1.16 2.08 12.68
C ALA A 548 2.24 2.00 11.59
N LYS A 549 3.48 1.58 11.93
CA LYS A 549 4.54 1.31 10.94
C LYS A 549 4.15 0.17 9.99
N MET A 550 3.65 -0.95 10.52
CA MET A 550 3.19 -2.08 9.70
C MET A 550 2.05 -1.70 8.77
N ARG A 551 1.01 -1.03 9.31
CA ARG A 551 -0.15 -0.60 8.51
C ARG A 551 0.25 0.35 7.38
N ARG A 552 1.13 1.32 7.67
CA ARG A 552 1.64 2.26 6.65
C ARG A 552 2.42 1.53 5.55
N LEU A 553 3.29 0.60 5.93
CA LEU A 553 4.07 -0.18 4.97
C LEU A 553 3.18 -1.08 4.11
N ALA A 554 2.21 -1.78 4.70
CA ALA A 554 1.24 -2.59 3.98
C ALA A 554 0.51 -1.76 2.90
N LYS A 555 0.07 -0.54 3.25
CA LYS A 555 -0.58 0.39 2.31
C LYS A 555 0.36 0.90 1.23
N GLN A 556 1.61 1.19 1.55
CA GLN A 556 2.62 1.61 0.57
C GLN A 556 2.85 0.50 -0.46
N LEU A 557 3.08 -0.73 -0.01
CA LEU A 557 3.27 -1.89 -0.86
C LEU A 557 2.03 -2.17 -1.72
N LEU A 558 0.84 -2.14 -1.11
CA LEU A 558 -0.42 -2.28 -1.83
C LEU A 558 -0.56 -1.20 -2.90
N GLY A 559 -0.28 0.07 -2.58
CA GLY A 559 -0.36 1.18 -3.52
C GLY A 559 0.64 1.08 -4.68
N ARG A 560 1.87 0.62 -4.43
CA ARG A 560 2.96 0.55 -5.43
C ARG A 560 2.81 -0.63 -6.38
N TYR A 561 2.59 -1.81 -5.80
CA TYR A 561 2.75 -3.10 -6.49
C TYR A 561 1.46 -3.77 -6.90
N THR A 562 0.31 -3.12 -6.67
CA THR A 562 -0.99 -3.62 -7.11
C THR A 562 -1.82 -2.50 -7.72
N PHE A 563 -2.85 -2.86 -8.49
CA PHE A 563 -3.75 -1.90 -9.12
C PHE A 563 -5.18 -2.44 -9.15
N SER A 564 -6.17 -1.56 -9.25
CA SER A 564 -7.57 -1.96 -9.41
C SER A 564 -7.84 -2.31 -10.87
N ARG A 565 -8.19 -3.57 -11.15
CA ARG A 565 -8.51 -4.05 -12.50
C ARG A 565 -10.01 -4.16 -12.66
N ASN A 566 -10.55 -3.50 -13.68
CA ASN A 566 -11.96 -3.58 -14.05
C ASN A 566 -12.40 -5.02 -14.33
N LEU A 567 -13.55 -5.39 -13.77
CA LEU A 567 -14.30 -6.58 -14.13
C LEU A 567 -15.44 -6.16 -15.06
N LEU A 568 -15.57 -6.89 -16.15
CA LEU A 568 -16.68 -6.71 -17.08
C LEU A 568 -17.66 -7.88 -16.90
N PRO A 569 -18.98 -7.62 -17.00
CA PRO A 569 -19.99 -8.67 -17.03
C PRO A 569 -19.64 -9.72 -18.10
N TRP A 570 -19.68 -11.00 -17.72
CA TRP A 570 -19.42 -12.13 -18.62
C TRP A 570 -20.43 -12.20 -19.76
N ARG A 571 -21.68 -11.84 -19.46
CA ARG A 571 -22.77 -11.64 -20.43
C ARG A 571 -23.49 -10.35 -20.08
N LYS A 572 -23.76 -9.53 -21.09
CA LYS A 572 -24.63 -8.36 -20.92
C LYS A 572 -26.07 -8.85 -20.83
N GLN A 573 -26.73 -8.59 -19.69
CA GLN A 573 -28.15 -8.90 -19.50
C GLN A 573 -29.06 -7.77 -20.02
N HIS A 574 -28.50 -6.57 -20.22
CA HIS A 574 -29.18 -5.40 -20.78
C HIS A 574 -28.55 -4.98 -22.12
N GLU A 575 -29.38 -4.45 -23.02
CA GLU A 575 -28.92 -3.77 -24.25
C GLU A 575 -28.21 -2.44 -23.96
N ALA A 576 -28.44 -1.87 -22.77
CA ALA A 576 -27.80 -0.64 -22.32
C ALA A 576 -26.27 -0.77 -22.34
N SER A 577 -25.61 0.25 -22.89
CA SER A 577 -24.16 0.28 -23.06
C SER A 577 -23.45 0.45 -21.71
N GLN A 578 -22.35 -0.27 -21.52
CA GLN A 578 -21.41 0.00 -20.43
C GLN A 578 -20.74 1.34 -20.69
N THR A 579 -20.64 2.18 -19.67
CA THR A 579 -20.01 3.50 -19.79
C THR A 579 -18.77 3.59 -18.92
N PHE A 580 -17.70 4.19 -19.47
CA PHE A 580 -16.49 4.45 -18.70
C PHE A 580 -16.60 5.84 -18.05
N HIS A 581 -16.41 5.89 -16.74
CA HIS A 581 -16.39 7.14 -15.99
C HIS A 581 -15.15 7.22 -15.10
N ARG A 582 -14.76 8.46 -14.79
CA ARG A 582 -13.71 8.80 -13.84
C ARG A 582 -14.33 9.19 -12.50
N PHE A 583 -13.66 8.93 -11.38
CA PHE A 583 -14.17 9.28 -10.05
C PHE A 583 -13.04 9.45 -9.04
N MET A 584 -13.31 10.25 -8.00
CA MET A 584 -12.42 10.41 -6.85
C MET A 584 -12.70 9.33 -5.81
N THR A 585 -11.64 8.85 -5.15
CA THR A 585 -11.76 7.92 -4.02
C THR A 585 -11.53 8.65 -2.71
N TYR A 586 -12.61 9.22 -2.16
CA TYR A 586 -12.55 9.92 -0.89
C TYR A 586 -12.23 8.96 0.26
N GLN A 587 -11.55 9.48 1.28
CA GLN A 587 -11.16 8.71 2.46
C GLN A 587 -11.43 9.56 3.69
N LEU A 588 -12.13 8.99 4.68
CA LEU A 588 -12.24 9.60 6.00
C LEU A 588 -10.85 9.78 6.62
N ARG A 589 -10.66 10.86 7.37
CA ARG A 589 -9.47 11.01 8.22
C ARG A 589 -9.58 10.13 9.46
N ASP A 590 -8.53 10.10 10.27
CA ASP A 590 -8.66 9.56 11.62
C ASP A 590 -9.57 10.51 12.43
N PRO A 591 -10.58 10.02 13.17
CA PRO A 591 -11.45 10.88 13.99
C PRO A 591 -10.70 11.78 14.96
N ASN A 592 -9.53 11.34 15.43
CA ASN A 592 -8.69 12.10 16.36
C ASN A 592 -7.64 12.97 15.64
N ALA A 593 -7.53 12.90 14.32
CA ALA A 593 -6.65 13.77 13.55
C ALA A 593 -7.33 15.11 13.27
N GLU A 594 -6.61 16.19 13.50
CA GLU A 594 -7.01 17.52 13.03
C GLU A 594 -6.92 17.62 11.50
N ASN A 595 -7.66 18.56 10.92
CA ASN A 595 -7.68 18.80 9.47
C ASN A 595 -6.39 19.49 9.02
N GLN A 596 -5.63 18.88 8.12
CA GLN A 596 -4.38 19.44 7.60
C GLN A 596 -4.46 19.68 6.09
N PRO A 597 -3.85 20.77 5.59
CA PRO A 597 -3.75 20.99 4.16
C PRO A 597 -2.88 19.92 3.49
N LEU A 598 -3.20 19.62 2.23
CA LEU A 598 -2.38 18.75 1.39
C LEU A 598 -1.34 19.59 0.64
N VAL A 599 -0.07 19.44 1.00
CA VAL A 599 1.05 20.04 0.25
C VAL A 599 1.48 19.10 -0.86
N VAL A 600 1.54 19.63 -2.09
CA VAL A 600 1.95 18.89 -3.30
C VAL A 600 3.03 19.67 -4.04
N ALA A 601 3.89 18.96 -4.77
CA ALA A 601 4.89 19.55 -5.64
C ALA A 601 4.48 19.36 -7.11
N GLU A 602 4.67 20.41 -7.92
CA GLU A 602 4.31 20.45 -9.35
C GLU A 602 4.90 19.27 -10.14
N GLN A 603 6.16 18.89 -9.84
CA GLN A 603 6.85 17.77 -10.48
C GLN A 603 6.08 16.43 -10.37
N HIS A 604 5.21 16.26 -9.37
CA HIS A 604 4.42 15.05 -9.16
C HIS A 604 3.01 15.12 -9.75
N ARG A 605 2.66 16.19 -10.49
CA ARG A 605 1.32 16.41 -11.08
C ARG A 605 0.74 15.17 -11.75
N ASP A 606 1.50 14.52 -12.63
CA ASP A 606 1.07 13.30 -13.34
C ASP A 606 0.79 12.12 -12.40
N ALA A 607 1.61 11.97 -11.34
CA ALA A 607 1.42 10.91 -10.37
C ALA A 607 0.18 11.14 -9.48
N TYR A 608 -0.18 12.41 -9.23
CA TYR A 608 -1.45 12.77 -8.61
C TYR A 608 -2.63 12.56 -9.57
N LEU A 609 -2.53 12.95 -10.85
CA LEU A 609 -3.57 12.67 -11.87
C LEU A 609 -3.84 11.16 -12.04
N LYS A 610 -2.81 10.31 -11.92
CA LYS A 610 -2.94 8.84 -11.88
C LYS A 610 -3.79 8.32 -10.71
N ARG A 611 -4.08 9.14 -9.69
CA ARG A 611 -4.96 8.79 -8.55
C ARG A 611 -6.44 9.00 -8.85
N ILE A 612 -6.78 9.60 -10.00
CA ILE A 612 -8.16 9.68 -10.49
C ILE A 612 -8.54 8.31 -11.05
N SER A 613 -9.39 7.61 -10.31
CA SER A 613 -9.82 6.26 -10.66
C SER A 613 -10.73 6.29 -11.89
N GLY A 614 -10.77 5.19 -12.62
CA GLY A 614 -11.69 5.02 -13.75
C GLY A 614 -12.23 3.60 -13.81
N ALA A 615 -13.52 3.46 -14.09
CA ALA A 615 -14.19 2.17 -14.12
C ALA A 615 -15.31 2.11 -15.18
N TYR A 616 -15.68 0.88 -15.56
CA TYR A 616 -16.81 0.62 -16.46
C TYR A 616 -18.05 0.32 -15.62
N PHE A 617 -19.07 1.16 -15.76
CA PHE A 617 -20.33 1.07 -15.05
C PHE A 617 -21.35 0.30 -15.90
N ALA A 618 -22.13 -0.55 -15.25
CA ALA A 618 -23.21 -1.31 -15.85
C ALA A 618 -24.50 -1.22 -15.00
N PRO A 619 -25.69 -1.13 -15.63
CA PRO A 619 -26.97 -1.08 -14.93
C PRO A 619 -27.34 -2.43 -14.33
N LEU A 620 -27.59 -2.50 -13.02
CA LEU A 620 -28.06 -3.72 -12.36
C LEU A 620 -29.51 -4.07 -12.74
N ALA A 621 -29.79 -5.38 -12.81
CA ALA A 621 -31.14 -5.89 -12.95
C ALA A 621 -31.85 -5.93 -11.59
N ALA A 622 -33.17 -5.72 -11.58
CA ALA A 622 -33.98 -5.60 -10.36
C ALA A 622 -34.40 -6.94 -9.70
N ASN A 623 -33.71 -8.05 -10.02
CA ASN A 623 -33.94 -9.36 -9.38
C ASN A 623 -32.72 -10.29 -9.54
N GLU A 624 -32.67 -11.32 -8.69
CA GLU A 624 -31.57 -12.29 -8.63
C GLU A 624 -31.46 -13.18 -9.88
N THR A 625 -32.58 -13.56 -10.50
CA THR A 625 -32.57 -14.45 -11.68
C THR A 625 -31.93 -13.80 -12.90
N ALA A 626 -31.99 -12.47 -12.98
CA ALA A 626 -31.30 -11.66 -13.98
C ALA A 626 -29.98 -11.05 -13.47
N ALA A 627 -29.40 -11.57 -12.37
CA ALA A 627 -28.17 -11.05 -11.81
C ALA A 627 -27.04 -10.96 -12.85
N GLN A 628 -26.26 -9.89 -12.74
CA GLN A 628 -25.06 -9.73 -13.53
C GLN A 628 -23.95 -10.63 -12.98
N ILE A 629 -23.32 -11.38 -13.87
CA ILE A 629 -22.28 -12.34 -13.52
C ILE A 629 -20.93 -11.83 -13.99
N TYR A 630 -19.96 -11.77 -13.09
CA TYR A 630 -18.58 -11.39 -13.34
C TYR A 630 -17.66 -12.57 -13.07
N LYS A 631 -16.81 -12.93 -14.03
CA LYS A 631 -15.83 -14.01 -13.86
C LYS A 631 -14.46 -13.47 -13.48
N LEU A 632 -13.86 -14.09 -12.47
CA LEU A 632 -12.51 -13.79 -12.00
C LEU A 632 -11.50 -14.75 -12.63
N PRO A 633 -10.27 -14.28 -12.93
CA PRO A 633 -9.19 -15.19 -13.27
C PRO A 633 -8.81 -16.04 -12.05
N LYS A 634 -8.17 -17.20 -12.30
CA LYS A 634 -7.57 -18.01 -11.23
C LYS A 634 -6.50 -17.17 -10.50
N ARG A 635 -6.59 -17.09 -9.19
CA ARG A 635 -5.69 -16.37 -8.29
C ARG A 635 -5.09 -17.36 -7.29
N THR A 636 -3.87 -17.07 -6.83
CA THR A 636 -3.17 -17.88 -5.81
C THR A 636 -3.01 -17.15 -4.48
N VAL A 637 -3.42 -15.88 -4.43
CA VAL A 637 -3.28 -14.98 -3.28
C VAL A 637 -4.62 -14.27 -3.05
N PRO A 638 -5.05 -14.06 -1.78
CA PRO A 638 -6.20 -13.21 -1.48
C PRO A 638 -6.01 -11.80 -2.05
N SER A 639 -7.11 -11.07 -2.18
CA SER A 639 -7.14 -9.75 -2.79
C SER A 639 -8.27 -8.94 -2.17
N PHE A 640 -8.60 -7.80 -2.79
CA PHE A 640 -9.74 -6.98 -2.47
C PHE A 640 -10.62 -6.77 -3.68
N LEU A 641 -11.94 -6.76 -3.46
CA LEU A 641 -12.93 -6.29 -4.42
C LEU A 641 -13.31 -4.85 -4.07
N GLN A 642 -13.14 -3.94 -5.01
CA GLN A 642 -13.65 -2.58 -4.94
C GLN A 642 -15.00 -2.52 -5.67
N VAL A 643 -16.02 -2.13 -4.93
CA VAL A 643 -17.37 -1.85 -5.44
C VAL A 643 -17.51 -0.35 -5.59
N VAL A 644 -17.92 0.09 -6.77
CA VAL A 644 -18.10 1.50 -7.09
C VAL A 644 -19.50 1.70 -7.62
N VAL A 645 -20.24 2.60 -7.01
CA VAL A 645 -21.62 2.91 -7.39
C VAL A 645 -21.68 4.36 -7.83
N LYS A 646 -22.18 4.61 -9.03
CA LYS A 646 -22.40 5.98 -9.51
C LYS A 646 -23.49 6.62 -8.66
N GLN A 647 -23.23 7.85 -8.18
CA GLN A 647 -24.23 8.60 -7.43
C GLN A 647 -25.46 8.84 -8.31
N GLN A 648 -26.64 8.53 -7.78
CA GLN A 648 -27.90 8.79 -8.47
C GLN A 648 -28.53 10.10 -7.98
N THR A 649 -29.36 10.69 -8.84
CA THR A 649 -30.11 11.92 -8.54
C THR A 649 -31.32 11.69 -7.65
N GLN A 650 -31.71 10.43 -7.40
CA GLN A 650 -32.82 10.08 -6.52
C GLN A 650 -32.48 10.27 -5.04
N LEU A 651 -33.45 10.77 -4.26
CA LEU A 651 -33.31 11.07 -2.84
C LEU A 651 -33.57 9.87 -1.90
N GLN A 652 -33.73 8.65 -2.45
CA GLN A 652 -34.05 7.46 -1.67
C GLN A 652 -32.87 6.49 -1.60
N THR A 653 -32.69 5.86 -0.43
CA THR A 653 -31.68 4.80 -0.24
C THR A 653 -32.07 3.58 -1.08
N GLN A 654 -31.10 3.04 -1.82
CA GLN A 654 -31.29 1.86 -2.66
C GLN A 654 -30.53 0.66 -2.11
N THR A 655 -31.13 -0.52 -2.23
CA THR A 655 -30.52 -1.78 -1.79
C THR A 655 -30.17 -2.66 -2.99
N PHE A 656 -28.96 -3.23 -2.98
CA PHE A 656 -28.53 -4.25 -3.93
C PHE A 656 -27.75 -5.35 -3.20
N PHE A 657 -27.51 -6.45 -3.87
CA PHE A 657 -26.84 -7.61 -3.28
C PHE A 657 -25.63 -8.00 -4.11
N LEU A 658 -24.60 -8.47 -3.41
CA LEU A 658 -23.37 -8.99 -4.00
C LEU A 658 -23.10 -10.38 -3.42
N GLN A 659 -22.87 -11.37 -4.28
CA GLN A 659 -22.61 -12.74 -3.87
C GLN A 659 -21.29 -13.26 -4.45
N PHE A 660 -20.46 -13.87 -3.60
CA PHE A 660 -19.27 -14.63 -4.02
C PHE A 660 -19.67 -16.08 -4.28
N ASP A 661 -19.43 -16.57 -5.49
CA ASP A 661 -19.82 -17.92 -5.91
C ASP A 661 -21.24 -18.30 -5.43
N ASP A 662 -21.33 -19.19 -4.45
CA ASP A 662 -22.58 -19.67 -3.83
C ASP A 662 -22.66 -19.37 -2.32
N ASP A 663 -21.82 -18.45 -1.81
CA ASP A 663 -21.88 -17.95 -0.42
C ASP A 663 -23.15 -17.13 -0.16
N ALA A 664 -23.41 -16.77 1.11
CA ALA A 664 -24.51 -15.87 1.45
C ALA A 664 -24.35 -14.49 0.76
N PRO A 665 -25.42 -13.92 0.16
CA PRO A 665 -25.36 -12.59 -0.43
C PRO A 665 -25.08 -11.51 0.61
N ILE A 666 -24.12 -10.63 0.31
CA ILE A 666 -23.84 -9.42 1.07
C ILE A 666 -24.84 -8.36 0.62
N ARG A 667 -25.68 -7.91 1.55
CA ARG A 667 -26.59 -6.78 1.33
C ARG A 667 -25.78 -5.48 1.34
N MET A 668 -26.06 -4.64 0.36
CA MET A 668 -25.41 -3.35 0.13
C MET A 668 -26.47 -2.26 0.09
N GLN A 669 -26.20 -1.13 0.73
CA GLN A 669 -27.11 0.02 0.75
C GLN A 669 -26.40 1.27 0.24
N VAL A 670 -27.06 2.04 -0.62
CA VAL A 670 -26.53 3.27 -1.21
C VAL A 670 -27.41 4.43 -0.77
N ASP A 671 -26.85 5.31 0.06
CA ASP A 671 -27.50 6.53 0.48
C ASP A 671 -27.38 7.62 -0.63
N PRO A 672 -28.37 8.53 -0.74
CA PRO A 672 -28.44 9.55 -1.80
C PRO A 672 -27.41 10.67 -1.67
N TYR A 673 -26.65 10.72 -0.57
CA TYR A 673 -25.55 11.66 -0.35
C TYR A 673 -24.20 10.94 -0.43
N ILE A 674 -23.28 11.47 -1.24
CA ILE A 674 -21.93 10.93 -1.33
C ILE A 674 -21.06 11.24 -0.10
N PHE A 675 -21.33 12.32 0.63
CA PHE A 675 -20.61 12.65 1.86
C PHE A 675 -21.58 12.63 3.03
N GLU A 676 -21.36 11.68 3.94
CA GLU A 676 -22.20 11.54 5.13
C GLU A 676 -21.80 12.46 6.28
N VAL A 677 -20.55 12.89 6.30
CA VAL A 677 -20.03 13.88 7.23
C VAL A 677 -19.57 15.12 6.45
N PRO A 678 -19.44 16.28 7.10
CA PRO A 678 -18.87 17.46 6.43
C PRO A 678 -17.53 17.18 5.73
N SER A 679 -17.29 17.82 4.59
CA SER A 679 -16.13 17.55 3.72
C SER A 679 -14.77 17.66 4.43
N HIS A 680 -14.65 18.50 5.46
CA HIS A 680 -13.41 18.65 6.24
C HIS A 680 -13.06 17.41 7.09
N TYR A 681 -13.96 16.42 7.23
CA TYR A 681 -13.69 15.10 7.83
C TYR A 681 -13.13 14.07 6.84
N TYR A 682 -13.02 14.43 5.57
CA TYR A 682 -12.31 13.64 4.56
C TYR A 682 -10.90 14.18 4.38
N ARG A 683 -9.98 13.28 4.05
CA ARG A 683 -8.67 13.65 3.55
C ARG A 683 -8.83 14.26 2.16
N TYR A 684 -8.05 15.30 1.89
CA TYR A 684 -7.95 15.86 0.54
C TYR A 684 -7.61 14.76 -0.47
N ALA A 685 -8.45 14.64 -1.51
CA ALA A 685 -8.26 13.65 -2.54
C ALA A 685 -7.03 14.00 -3.39
N GLN A 686 -6.04 13.10 -3.39
CA GLN A 686 -4.80 13.28 -4.15
C GLN A 686 -5.04 13.52 -5.66
N GLY A 687 -6.06 12.87 -6.24
CA GLY A 687 -6.45 13.08 -7.64
C GLY A 687 -6.98 14.49 -7.92
N GLU A 688 -7.71 15.06 -6.95
CA GLU A 688 -8.24 16.41 -7.03
C GLU A 688 -7.11 17.45 -6.98
N ALA A 689 -6.08 17.23 -6.16
CA ALA A 689 -4.87 18.05 -6.19
C ALA A 689 -4.17 18.00 -7.56
N GLY A 690 -4.17 16.83 -8.21
CA GLY A 690 -3.70 16.66 -9.59
C GLY A 690 -4.47 17.54 -10.59
N LEU A 691 -5.81 17.52 -10.54
CA LEU A 691 -6.65 18.38 -11.38
C LEU A 691 -6.42 19.86 -11.05
N LYS A 692 -6.34 20.25 -9.77
CA LYS A 692 -6.08 21.63 -9.37
C LYS A 692 -4.72 22.14 -9.88
N MET A 693 -3.66 21.34 -9.79
CA MET A 693 -2.37 21.69 -10.37
C MET A 693 -2.45 21.83 -11.89
N LEU A 694 -3.23 20.97 -12.56
CA LEU A 694 -3.47 21.10 -13.99
C LEU A 694 -4.25 22.38 -14.32
N ALA A 695 -5.28 22.70 -13.54
CA ALA A 695 -6.08 23.90 -13.68
C ALA A 695 -5.22 25.17 -13.51
N LEU A 696 -4.37 25.19 -12.48
CA LEU A 696 -3.41 26.27 -12.22
C LEU A 696 -2.42 26.45 -13.36
N ALA A 697 -1.88 25.36 -13.90
CA ALA A 697 -0.91 25.41 -15.00
C ALA A 697 -1.54 25.93 -16.31
N HIS A 698 -2.79 25.58 -16.58
CA HIS A 698 -3.44 25.86 -17.87
C HIS A 698 -4.45 27.01 -17.84
N GLY A 699 -4.78 27.54 -16.66
CA GLY A 699 -5.67 28.69 -16.47
C GLY A 699 -7.17 28.38 -16.68
N THR A 700 -7.59 27.12 -16.55
CA THR A 700 -8.98 26.68 -16.73
C THR A 700 -9.36 25.63 -15.71
N ASP A 701 -10.65 25.39 -15.47
CA ASP A 701 -11.09 24.19 -14.77
C ASP A 701 -10.59 22.95 -15.53
N ALA A 702 -9.68 22.20 -14.90
CA ALA A 702 -9.15 20.97 -15.46
C ALA A 702 -10.19 19.86 -15.27
N ASP A 703 -10.70 19.33 -16.37
CA ASP A 703 -11.60 18.20 -16.36
C ASP A 703 -10.91 16.89 -16.78
N THR A 704 -11.70 15.83 -16.88
CA THR A 704 -11.25 14.50 -17.33
C THR A 704 -11.71 14.15 -18.75
N LEU A 705 -12.30 15.10 -19.48
CA LEU A 705 -12.85 14.92 -20.84
C LEU A 705 -12.02 15.64 -21.90
N GLY A 706 -11.17 16.59 -21.53
CA GLY A 706 -10.39 17.40 -22.46
C GLY A 706 -8.99 17.76 -21.97
N GLY A 707 -8.39 18.69 -22.71
CA GLY A 707 -7.12 19.33 -22.36
C GLY A 707 -5.94 18.35 -22.21
N PRO A 708 -4.96 18.69 -21.36
CA PRO A 708 -3.77 17.88 -21.15
C PRO A 708 -4.04 16.52 -20.48
N PHE A 709 -5.13 16.39 -19.71
CA PHE A 709 -5.53 15.10 -19.15
C PHE A 709 -5.82 14.08 -20.25
N ALA A 710 -6.55 14.52 -21.29
CA ALA A 710 -6.93 13.72 -22.44
C ALA A 710 -5.74 13.16 -23.24
N SER A 711 -4.60 13.86 -23.22
CA SER A 711 -3.39 13.44 -23.95
C SER A 711 -2.71 12.20 -23.36
N ARG A 712 -2.97 11.90 -22.08
CA ARG A 712 -2.24 10.87 -21.31
C ARG A 712 -3.14 9.79 -20.73
N TYR A 713 -4.43 10.08 -20.55
CA TYR A 713 -5.36 9.22 -19.84
C TYR A 713 -6.62 8.96 -20.67
N GLN A 714 -7.18 7.75 -20.53
CA GLN A 714 -8.47 7.42 -21.11
C GLN A 714 -9.55 8.42 -20.65
N LEU A 715 -10.27 9.01 -21.60
CA LEU A 715 -11.33 9.98 -21.36
C LEU A 715 -12.51 9.33 -20.66
N GLY A 716 -13.13 10.07 -19.75
CA GLY A 716 -14.39 9.71 -19.14
C GLY A 716 -14.90 10.85 -18.26
N PRO A 717 -16.22 11.06 -18.14
CA PRO A 717 -16.77 12.10 -17.29
C PRO A 717 -16.34 11.86 -15.84
N LEU A 718 -15.91 12.91 -15.14
CA LEU A 718 -15.71 12.86 -13.70
C LEU A 718 -17.08 12.85 -13.02
N ILE A 719 -17.37 11.80 -12.27
CA ILE A 719 -18.62 11.63 -11.55
C ILE A 719 -18.36 11.48 -10.05
N ASP A 720 -19.38 11.83 -9.28
CA ASP A 720 -19.50 11.40 -7.89
C ASP A 720 -19.82 9.91 -7.86
N ALA A 721 -19.03 9.16 -7.11
CA ALA A 721 -19.22 7.73 -6.92
C ALA A 721 -18.96 7.29 -5.48
N ALA A 722 -19.87 6.49 -4.96
CA ALA A 722 -19.70 5.81 -3.68
C ALA A 722 -18.77 4.60 -3.86
N THR A 723 -17.86 4.39 -2.92
CA THR A 723 -16.85 3.32 -3.01
C THR A 723 -16.72 2.54 -1.71
N LEU A 724 -16.62 1.22 -1.85
CA LEU A 724 -16.34 0.29 -0.76
C LEU A 724 -15.33 -0.75 -1.21
N VAL A 725 -14.56 -1.28 -0.27
CA VAL A 725 -13.57 -2.33 -0.51
C VAL A 725 -13.91 -3.52 0.39
N LEU A 726 -14.07 -4.69 -0.21
CA LEU A 726 -14.37 -5.95 0.45
C LEU A 726 -13.19 -6.91 0.31
N PRO A 727 -12.89 -7.75 1.32
CA PRO A 727 -11.97 -8.88 1.15
C PRO A 727 -12.45 -9.79 0.02
N LEU A 728 -11.52 -10.25 -0.82
CA LEU A 728 -11.82 -11.15 -1.92
C LEU A 728 -10.94 -12.41 -1.81
N PRO A 729 -11.49 -13.53 -1.29
CA PRO A 729 -10.74 -14.78 -1.13
C PRO A 729 -10.13 -15.29 -2.45
N PRO A 730 -9.00 -16.03 -2.42
CA PRO A 730 -8.27 -16.45 -3.63
C PRO A 730 -9.05 -17.44 -4.50
N ASP A 731 -9.96 -18.19 -3.90
CA ASP A 731 -10.70 -19.32 -4.44
C ASP A 731 -12.00 -18.87 -5.13
N VAL A 732 -12.51 -17.67 -4.81
CA VAL A 732 -13.67 -17.08 -5.49
C VAL A 732 -13.43 -16.99 -7.00
N ARG A 733 -14.37 -17.52 -7.80
CA ARG A 733 -14.31 -17.54 -9.27
C ARG A 733 -15.36 -16.66 -9.93
N GLN A 734 -16.45 -16.39 -9.24
CA GLN A 734 -17.60 -15.67 -9.76
C GLN A 734 -18.13 -14.67 -8.73
N ILE A 735 -18.58 -13.52 -9.23
CA ILE A 735 -19.34 -12.54 -8.45
C ILE A 735 -20.68 -12.34 -9.15
N LYS A 736 -21.78 -12.47 -8.40
CA LYS A 736 -23.14 -12.15 -8.86
C LYS A 736 -23.58 -10.84 -8.20
N VAL A 737 -24.22 -9.94 -8.96
CA VAL A 737 -24.75 -8.67 -8.44
C VAL A 737 -26.13 -8.38 -9.02
N TRP A 738 -27.08 -8.00 -8.17
CA TRP A 738 -28.44 -7.62 -8.56
C TRP A 738 -29.01 -6.58 -7.60
N GLN A 739 -29.96 -5.78 -8.08
CA GLN A 739 -30.66 -4.78 -7.30
C GLN A 739 -31.92 -5.39 -6.68
N SER A 740 -32.27 -4.97 -5.46
CA SER A 740 -33.56 -5.32 -4.86
C SER A 740 -34.69 -4.57 -5.57
N PRO A 741 -35.85 -5.19 -5.84
CA PRO A 741 -37.01 -4.45 -6.33
C PRO A 741 -37.44 -3.42 -5.27
N SER A 742 -37.71 -2.17 -5.71
CA SER A 742 -38.08 -1.09 -4.80
C SER A 742 -39.42 -1.38 -4.10
N PRO A 743 -39.56 -1.16 -2.77
CA PRO A 743 -40.80 -1.39 -2.04
C PRO A 743 -41.94 -0.41 -2.37
N SER A 744 -41.71 0.62 -3.21
CA SER A 744 -42.66 1.71 -3.46
C SER A 744 -43.55 1.54 -4.71
N SER A 745 -44.04 0.33 -5.01
CA SER A 745 -44.93 0.08 -6.17
C SER A 745 -46.33 -0.41 -5.80
N ASN A 746 -46.89 0.04 -4.68
CA ASN A 746 -48.31 -0.17 -4.36
C ASN A 746 -49.23 1.02 -4.72
N THR A 747 -48.67 2.09 -5.30
CA THR A 747 -49.44 3.20 -5.89
C THR A 747 -49.20 3.24 -7.39
N MET A 748 -50.29 3.35 -8.16
CA MET A 748 -50.41 3.26 -9.62
C MET A 748 -49.65 4.33 -10.44
N GLU A 749 -48.58 4.93 -9.91
CA GLU A 749 -47.65 5.77 -10.67
C GLU A 749 -46.31 5.04 -10.80
N ILE A 750 -46.12 4.37 -11.94
CA ILE A 750 -44.86 3.73 -12.33
C ILE A 750 -43.88 4.84 -12.74
N THR A 751 -43.22 5.48 -11.78
CA THR A 751 -41.90 6.06 -12.07
C THR A 751 -40.90 4.92 -11.95
N ALA A 752 -40.46 4.40 -13.11
CA ALA A 752 -39.43 3.37 -13.18
C ALA A 752 -38.19 3.83 -12.40
N VAL A 753 -37.79 3.08 -11.37
CA VAL A 753 -36.55 3.35 -10.63
C VAL A 753 -35.39 3.16 -11.60
N GLU A 754 -34.53 4.19 -11.72
CA GLU A 754 -33.37 4.12 -12.60
C GLU A 754 -32.43 3.01 -12.12
N PRO A 755 -32.01 2.08 -12.99
CA PRO A 755 -31.18 0.96 -12.57
C PRO A 755 -29.86 1.46 -11.99
N LEU A 756 -29.46 0.88 -10.85
CA LEU A 756 -28.22 1.25 -10.18
C LEU A 756 -27.03 0.95 -11.10
N GLN A 757 -26.18 1.95 -11.32
CA GLN A 757 -24.99 1.82 -12.15
C GLN A 757 -23.81 1.44 -11.27
N VAL A 758 -23.33 0.20 -11.43
CA VAL A 758 -22.26 -0.37 -10.61
C VAL A 758 -21.06 -0.73 -11.47
N ALA A 759 -19.87 -0.46 -10.95
CA ALA A 759 -18.60 -0.94 -11.49
C ALA A 759 -17.89 -1.79 -10.43
N LEU A 760 -17.34 -2.93 -10.87
CA LEU A 760 -16.56 -3.81 -10.02
C LEU A 760 -15.11 -3.81 -10.47
N GLN A 761 -14.20 -3.72 -9.51
CA GLN A 761 -12.76 -3.84 -9.76
C GLN A 761 -12.14 -4.75 -8.72
N TYR A 762 -11.18 -5.60 -9.09
CA TYR A 762 -10.41 -6.37 -8.11
C TYR A 762 -8.96 -5.93 -8.06
N ARG A 763 -8.31 -6.10 -6.91
CA ARG A 763 -6.91 -5.72 -6.72
C ARG A 763 -5.98 -6.76 -7.36
N ALA A 764 -5.42 -6.45 -8.51
CA ALA A 764 -4.50 -7.32 -9.21
C ALA A 764 -3.04 -6.96 -8.91
N ALA A 765 -2.14 -7.94 -8.96
CA ALA A 765 -0.71 -7.66 -8.98
C ALA A 765 -0.38 -6.78 -10.19
N ARG A 766 0.34 -5.68 -9.96
CA ARG A 766 0.92 -4.90 -11.05
C ARG A 766 1.91 -5.82 -11.77
N ARG A 767 1.82 -5.90 -13.10
CA ARG A 767 2.37 -7.00 -13.93
C ARG A 767 3.84 -7.36 -13.64
N HIS A 768 4.62 -6.45 -13.06
CA HIS A 768 6.00 -6.63 -12.61
C HIS A 768 6.46 -5.43 -11.77
N TYR A 769 7.47 -5.64 -10.92
CA TYR A 769 8.37 -4.63 -10.38
C TYR A 769 8.97 -3.79 -11.52
N ARG A 770 8.96 -2.47 -11.32
CA ARG A 770 9.45 -1.48 -12.28
C ARG A 770 10.42 -0.54 -11.59
N LEU A 771 11.50 -0.24 -12.28
CA LEU A 771 12.39 0.86 -11.93
C LEU A 771 11.74 2.18 -12.37
N SER A 772 11.83 3.22 -11.54
CA SER A 772 11.61 4.60 -11.96
C SER A 772 12.66 5.02 -13.00
N GLU A 773 12.45 6.16 -13.66
CA GLU A 773 13.47 6.72 -14.54
C GLU A 773 14.81 6.87 -13.82
N THR A 774 14.80 7.47 -12.64
CA THR A 774 16.00 7.69 -11.82
C THR A 774 16.67 6.36 -11.43
N GLU A 775 15.88 5.37 -11.00
CA GLU A 775 16.38 4.03 -10.63
C GLU A 775 16.98 3.30 -11.86
N TYR A 776 16.37 3.43 -13.05
CA TYR A 776 16.89 2.82 -14.28
C TYR A 776 18.17 3.50 -14.77
N LEU A 777 18.21 4.83 -14.79
CA LEU A 777 19.38 5.59 -15.22
C LEU A 777 20.57 5.37 -14.29
N GLU A 778 20.32 5.22 -12.98
CA GLU A 778 21.34 4.82 -12.02
C GLU A 778 21.85 3.40 -12.29
N ALA A 779 20.95 2.45 -12.56
CA ALA A 779 21.37 1.10 -12.86
C ALA A 779 22.21 1.03 -14.14
N ALA A 780 21.84 1.82 -15.15
CA ALA A 780 22.59 1.96 -16.39
C ALA A 780 23.94 2.66 -16.21
N SER A 781 24.08 3.61 -15.27
CA SER A 781 25.33 4.35 -15.05
C SER A 781 26.42 3.53 -14.34
N GLN A 782 26.07 2.37 -13.76
CA GLN A 782 27.05 1.43 -13.19
C GLN A 782 27.91 0.72 -14.24
N PHE A 783 27.56 0.85 -15.52
CA PHE A 783 28.33 0.29 -16.63
C PHE A 783 29.29 1.33 -17.18
N GLU A 784 30.53 0.92 -17.50
CA GLU A 784 31.59 1.81 -18.01
C GLU A 784 31.18 2.54 -19.30
N SER A 785 30.32 1.93 -20.11
CA SER A 785 29.82 2.51 -21.35
C SER A 785 28.44 1.96 -21.74
N PRO A 786 27.69 2.67 -22.61
CA PRO A 786 26.46 2.13 -23.21
C PRO A 786 26.67 0.82 -23.96
N GLN A 787 27.86 0.61 -24.54
CA GLN A 787 28.21 -0.63 -25.22
C GLN A 787 28.30 -1.81 -24.22
N ALA A 788 28.91 -1.59 -23.05
CA ALA A 788 28.97 -2.59 -21.99
C ALA A 788 27.57 -2.95 -21.45
N LEU A 789 26.67 -1.98 -21.36
CA LEU A 789 25.26 -2.21 -21.00
C LEU A 789 24.55 -3.10 -22.03
N PHE A 790 24.74 -2.83 -23.33
CA PHE A 790 24.18 -3.66 -24.40
C PHE A 790 24.74 -5.09 -24.38
N GLU A 791 26.06 -5.23 -24.22
CA GLU A 791 26.72 -6.54 -24.12
C GLU A 791 26.22 -7.34 -22.92
N TYR A 792 26.02 -6.66 -21.78
CA TYR A 792 25.39 -7.25 -20.61
C TYR A 792 23.96 -7.74 -20.92
N PHE A 793 23.12 -6.92 -21.57
CA PHE A 793 21.79 -7.34 -22.02
C PHE A 793 21.84 -8.58 -22.93
N VAL A 794 22.76 -8.62 -23.89
CA VAL A 794 22.94 -9.78 -24.79
C VAL A 794 23.38 -11.03 -24.02
N SER A 795 24.26 -10.88 -23.03
CA SER A 795 24.68 -11.99 -22.16
C SER A 795 23.49 -12.58 -21.39
N VAL A 796 22.62 -11.70 -20.89
CA VAL A 796 21.38 -12.03 -20.19
C VAL A 796 20.40 -12.75 -21.12
N LEU A 797 20.22 -12.25 -22.34
CA LEU A 797 19.36 -12.86 -23.36
C LEU A 797 19.78 -14.29 -23.71
N LYS A 798 21.10 -14.53 -23.84
CA LYS A 798 21.68 -15.85 -24.17
C LYS A 798 21.52 -16.85 -23.02
N THR A 799 21.74 -16.39 -21.78
CA THR A 799 21.66 -17.25 -20.58
C THR A 799 20.25 -17.51 -20.11
N PHE A 800 19.27 -16.68 -20.49
CA PHE A 800 17.87 -16.86 -20.11
C PHE A 800 17.26 -18.09 -20.79
N THR A 801 17.07 -19.16 -20.03
CA THR A 801 16.48 -20.44 -20.48
C THR A 801 14.97 -20.53 -20.26
N GLY A 802 14.31 -19.45 -19.79
CA GLY A 802 12.90 -19.46 -19.42
C GLY A 802 12.65 -19.88 -17.97
N ASN A 803 13.65 -20.43 -17.27
CA ASN A 803 13.57 -20.71 -15.85
C ASN A 803 13.69 -19.43 -15.02
N HIS A 804 12.94 -19.41 -13.91
CA HIS A 804 12.75 -18.28 -13.00
C HIS A 804 14.00 -17.89 -12.18
N SER A 805 15.18 -18.39 -12.53
CA SER A 805 16.41 -18.20 -11.75
C SER A 805 17.07 -16.89 -12.14
N ILE A 806 17.17 -15.96 -11.20
CA ILE A 806 18.00 -14.77 -11.35
C ILE A 806 19.46 -15.26 -11.38
N PRO A 807 20.25 -14.92 -12.42
CA PRO A 807 21.64 -15.34 -12.48
C PRO A 807 22.39 -14.81 -11.26
N PRO A 808 23.39 -15.54 -10.73
CA PRO A 808 24.24 -15.05 -9.67
C PRO A 808 25.14 -13.93 -10.24
N THR A 809 24.60 -12.71 -10.36
CA THR A 809 25.40 -11.54 -10.72
C THR A 809 26.19 -11.08 -9.49
N GLN A 810 27.33 -10.42 -9.72
CA GLN A 810 28.22 -9.93 -8.66
C GLN A 810 27.69 -8.63 -8.00
N ASN A 811 26.82 -7.85 -8.66
CA ASN A 811 26.29 -6.57 -8.18
C ASN A 811 24.75 -6.58 -8.11
N GLU A 812 24.17 -6.03 -7.03
CA GLU A 812 22.73 -5.93 -6.77
C GLU A 812 22.00 -5.03 -7.78
N THR A 813 22.62 -3.94 -8.19
CA THR A 813 22.04 -3.02 -9.17
C THR A 813 21.86 -3.70 -10.53
N GLN A 814 22.79 -4.60 -10.89
CA GLN A 814 22.64 -5.45 -12.08
C GLN A 814 21.51 -6.49 -11.90
N ARG A 815 21.26 -6.98 -10.68
CA ARG A 815 20.10 -7.86 -10.41
C ARG A 815 18.79 -7.13 -10.57
N ASP A 816 18.69 -5.91 -10.04
CA ASP A 816 17.50 -5.07 -10.18
C ASP A 816 17.20 -4.79 -11.66
N LEU A 817 18.24 -4.51 -12.46
CA LEU A 817 18.13 -4.31 -13.91
C LEU A 817 17.75 -5.59 -14.67
N TYR A 818 18.40 -6.71 -14.39
CA TYR A 818 18.03 -8.03 -14.95
C TYR A 818 16.57 -8.36 -14.64
N ASN A 819 16.18 -8.18 -13.39
CA ASN A 819 14.83 -8.46 -12.92
C ASN A 819 13.82 -7.53 -13.62
N TYR A 820 14.15 -6.26 -13.82
CA TYR A 820 13.35 -5.31 -14.60
C TYR A 820 13.19 -5.74 -16.07
N TRP A 821 14.22 -6.31 -16.70
CA TRP A 821 14.15 -6.84 -18.07
C TRP A 821 13.43 -8.18 -18.20
N LEU A 822 13.22 -8.93 -17.12
CA LEU A 822 12.66 -10.28 -17.16
C LEU A 822 11.30 -10.41 -17.89
N PRO A 823 10.33 -9.48 -17.74
CA PRO A 823 9.09 -9.50 -18.52
C PRO A 823 9.34 -9.37 -20.02
N PHE A 824 10.30 -8.53 -20.42
CA PHE A 824 10.68 -8.36 -21.82
C PHE A 824 11.37 -9.62 -22.37
N LEU A 825 12.28 -10.24 -21.61
CA LEU A 825 12.91 -11.51 -22.02
C LEU A 825 11.87 -12.62 -22.24
N ARG A 826 10.82 -12.69 -21.41
CA ARG A 826 9.70 -13.62 -21.60
C ARG A 826 8.88 -13.29 -22.83
N PHE A 827 8.63 -12.01 -23.08
CA PHE A 827 7.97 -11.55 -24.30
C PHE A 827 8.77 -11.99 -25.54
N LEU A 828 10.08 -11.75 -25.58
CA LEU A 828 10.95 -12.16 -26.68
C LEU A 828 10.89 -13.68 -26.92
N ARG A 829 11.02 -14.49 -25.85
CA ARG A 829 10.91 -15.96 -25.95
C ARG A 829 9.51 -16.41 -26.42
N GLY A 830 8.46 -15.73 -25.97
CA GLY A 830 7.09 -15.99 -26.37
C GLY A 830 6.86 -15.75 -27.86
N GLN A 831 7.32 -14.60 -28.37
CA GLN A 831 7.25 -14.26 -29.79
C GLN A 831 8.08 -15.22 -30.65
N ASN A 832 9.29 -15.57 -30.19
CA ASN A 832 10.10 -16.58 -30.87
C ASN A 832 9.40 -17.95 -30.92
N LYS A 833 8.77 -18.39 -29.82
CA LYS A 833 8.02 -19.64 -29.81
C LYS A 833 6.83 -19.59 -30.77
N HIS A 834 6.16 -18.44 -30.86
CA HIS A 834 5.06 -18.24 -31.79
C HIS A 834 5.53 -18.35 -33.25
N PHE A 835 6.63 -17.69 -33.60
CA PHE A 835 7.25 -17.81 -34.92
C PHE A 835 7.71 -19.24 -35.24
N MET A 836 8.39 -19.89 -34.30
CA MET A 836 8.86 -21.27 -34.50
C MET A 836 7.71 -22.26 -34.70
N ALA A 837 6.55 -22.01 -34.09
CA ALA A 837 5.38 -22.87 -34.22
C ALA A 837 4.73 -22.81 -35.62
N THR A 838 5.02 -21.79 -36.44
CA THR A 838 4.52 -21.72 -37.82
C THR A 838 5.33 -22.59 -38.79
N VAL A 839 6.52 -23.05 -38.37
CA VAL A 839 7.36 -23.95 -39.16
C VAL A 839 7.09 -25.40 -38.78
N TYR A 840 6.53 -26.15 -39.71
CA TYR A 840 6.29 -27.57 -39.53
C TYR A 840 7.58 -28.35 -39.77
N ARG A 841 8.09 -29.00 -38.72
CA ARG A 841 9.20 -29.94 -38.82
C ARG A 841 8.61 -31.34 -39.03
N THR A 842 8.61 -31.82 -40.26
CA THR A 842 8.30 -33.23 -40.49
C THR A 842 9.50 -34.06 -40.03
N GLU A 843 9.33 -34.96 -39.07
CA GLU A 843 10.38 -35.90 -38.60
C GLU A 843 11.01 -36.75 -39.75
N ALA A 844 10.41 -36.71 -40.95
CA ALA A 844 10.80 -37.44 -42.14
C ALA A 844 11.99 -36.86 -42.94
N GLU A 845 12.51 -35.66 -42.63
CA GLU A 845 13.67 -35.08 -43.37
C GLU A 845 15.05 -35.49 -42.82
N LYS A 846 15.10 -36.49 -41.94
CA LYS A 846 16.32 -37.30 -41.72
C LYS A 846 16.49 -38.39 -42.80
N GLN A 847 15.98 -38.18 -44.01
CA GLN A 847 16.38 -39.01 -45.15
C GLN A 847 17.78 -38.56 -45.57
N THR A 848 18.74 -39.48 -45.46
CA THR A 848 20.11 -39.33 -45.94
C THR A 848 20.09 -38.71 -47.34
N GLN A 849 20.51 -37.46 -47.49
CA GLN A 849 20.61 -36.79 -48.79
C GLN A 849 21.56 -37.61 -49.67
N VAL A 850 21.01 -38.33 -50.62
CA VAL A 850 21.81 -39.00 -51.66
C VAL A 850 22.16 -37.92 -52.67
N LEU A 851 23.40 -37.44 -52.62
CA LEU A 851 23.90 -36.45 -53.57
C LEU A 851 23.84 -37.02 -54.99
N LEU A 852 23.19 -36.28 -55.89
CA LEU A 852 23.13 -36.62 -57.30
C LEU A 852 24.47 -36.34 -57.97
N ASN A 853 24.79 -37.09 -59.03
CA ASN A 853 25.98 -36.83 -59.82
C ASN A 853 25.81 -35.56 -60.68
N GLN A 854 26.93 -34.93 -61.06
CA GLN A 854 26.93 -33.64 -61.76
C GLN A 854 26.17 -33.67 -63.09
N THR A 855 26.22 -34.78 -63.83
CA THR A 855 25.53 -34.93 -65.11
C THR A 855 24.00 -34.93 -64.94
N ALA A 856 23.50 -35.60 -63.90
CA ALA A 856 22.08 -35.60 -63.56
C ALA A 856 21.63 -34.21 -63.10
N LEU A 857 22.42 -33.54 -62.26
CA LEU A 857 22.14 -32.18 -61.80
C LEU A 857 22.07 -31.19 -62.98
N ASN A 858 23.06 -31.18 -63.88
CA ASN A 858 23.05 -30.28 -65.05
C ASN A 858 21.82 -30.51 -65.94
N ARG A 859 21.40 -31.77 -66.12
CA ARG A 859 20.18 -32.10 -66.88
C ARG A 859 18.93 -31.59 -66.19
N LEU A 860 18.78 -31.84 -64.89
CA LEU A 860 17.63 -31.38 -64.11
C LEU A 860 17.55 -29.86 -64.08
N THR A 861 18.67 -29.16 -63.89
CA THR A 861 18.73 -27.70 -63.93
C THR A 861 18.28 -27.15 -65.28
N ALA A 862 18.76 -27.72 -66.39
CA ALA A 862 18.31 -27.31 -67.72
C ALA A 862 16.81 -27.56 -67.95
N GLN A 863 16.27 -28.66 -67.43
CA GLN A 863 14.83 -28.97 -67.49
C GLN A 863 13.99 -28.01 -66.64
N ALA A 864 14.47 -27.64 -65.45
CA ALA A 864 13.79 -26.71 -64.57
C ALA A 864 13.69 -25.31 -65.19
N HIS A 865 14.81 -24.77 -65.69
CA HIS A 865 14.86 -23.49 -66.41
C HIS A 865 13.97 -23.48 -67.65
N GLN A 866 13.85 -24.61 -68.35
CA GLN A 866 12.93 -24.73 -69.49
C GLN A 866 11.47 -24.71 -69.04
N ALA A 867 11.12 -25.43 -67.97
CA ALA A 867 9.78 -25.43 -67.41
C ALA A 867 9.35 -24.02 -66.92
N GLU A 868 10.26 -23.24 -66.33
CA GLU A 868 9.99 -21.84 -65.94
C GLU A 868 9.72 -20.95 -67.16
N LYS A 869 10.57 -21.05 -68.20
CA LYS A 869 10.36 -20.30 -69.47
C LYS A 869 9.02 -20.63 -70.12
N ASP A 870 8.60 -21.88 -70.04
CA ASP A 870 7.33 -22.36 -70.56
C ASP A 870 6.14 -22.09 -69.61
N GLN A 871 6.35 -21.37 -68.50
CA GLN A 871 5.37 -21.06 -67.45
C GLN A 871 4.71 -22.30 -66.82
N GLN A 872 5.38 -23.46 -66.87
CA GLN A 872 4.92 -24.71 -66.27
C GLN A 872 5.36 -24.79 -64.80
N TRP A 873 4.89 -23.86 -63.98
CA TRP A 873 5.37 -23.64 -62.60
C TRP A 873 5.27 -24.85 -61.68
N LEU A 874 4.23 -25.69 -61.82
CA LEU A 874 4.12 -26.93 -61.04
C LEU A 874 5.22 -27.93 -61.40
N ASN A 875 5.52 -28.08 -62.70
CA ASN A 875 6.59 -28.96 -63.18
C ASN A 875 7.97 -28.41 -62.76
N ALA A 876 8.18 -27.10 -62.88
CA ALA A 876 9.39 -26.44 -62.37
C ALA A 876 9.57 -26.70 -60.86
N LEU A 877 8.52 -26.52 -60.05
CA LEU A 877 8.54 -26.77 -58.61
C LEU A 877 8.92 -28.22 -58.26
N GLU A 878 8.39 -29.21 -58.98
CA GLU A 878 8.72 -30.62 -58.80
C GLU A 878 10.20 -30.90 -59.11
N ILE A 879 10.71 -30.38 -60.23
CA ILE A 879 12.12 -30.57 -60.64
C ILE A 879 13.07 -29.88 -59.66
N TRP A 880 12.78 -28.63 -59.26
CA TRP A 880 13.59 -27.93 -58.27
C TRP A 880 13.57 -28.61 -56.90
N THR A 881 12.45 -29.21 -56.51
CA THR A 881 12.39 -30.03 -55.28
C THR A 881 13.30 -31.26 -55.36
N GLN A 882 13.44 -31.89 -56.53
CA GLN A 882 14.41 -32.98 -56.72
C GLN A 882 15.85 -32.48 -56.64
N ILE A 883 16.15 -31.31 -57.22
CA ILE A 883 17.48 -30.69 -57.16
C ILE A 883 17.85 -30.35 -55.71
N VAL A 884 16.93 -29.78 -54.92
CA VAL A 884 17.16 -29.48 -53.49
C VAL A 884 17.52 -30.72 -52.68
N ARG A 885 16.88 -31.87 -52.96
CA ARG A 885 17.17 -33.15 -52.29
C ARG A 885 18.53 -33.75 -52.65
N GLY A 886 19.04 -33.43 -53.85
CA GLY A 886 20.23 -34.04 -54.42
C GLY A 886 21.45 -33.13 -54.55
N SER A 887 21.40 -31.88 -54.09
CA SER A 887 22.47 -30.88 -54.25
C SER A 887 22.82 -30.16 -52.95
N GLN A 888 23.98 -29.49 -52.95
CA GLN A 888 24.53 -28.67 -51.87
C GLN A 888 25.16 -27.39 -52.45
N GLY A 889 25.50 -26.42 -51.60
CA GLY A 889 26.19 -25.20 -52.02
C GLY A 889 25.37 -24.29 -52.94
N SER A 890 25.98 -23.72 -53.98
CA SER A 890 25.34 -22.70 -54.84
C SER A 890 24.14 -23.22 -55.62
N LEU A 891 24.17 -24.47 -56.10
CA LEU A 891 23.05 -25.05 -56.83
C LEU A 891 21.85 -25.35 -55.91
N HIS A 892 22.13 -25.76 -54.67
CA HIS A 892 21.08 -25.91 -53.66
C HIS A 892 20.40 -24.57 -53.38
N ARG A 893 21.18 -23.48 -53.29
CA ARG A 893 20.66 -22.12 -53.12
C ARG A 893 19.76 -21.71 -54.28
N GLU A 894 20.24 -21.84 -55.51
CA GLU A 894 19.45 -21.54 -56.72
C GLU A 894 18.11 -22.29 -56.70
N ALA A 895 18.16 -23.59 -56.43
CA ALA A 895 16.96 -24.42 -56.40
C ALA A 895 15.97 -24.04 -55.29
N GLN A 896 16.43 -23.59 -54.12
CA GLN A 896 15.52 -23.14 -53.04
C GLN A 896 14.82 -21.83 -53.40
N LEU A 897 15.54 -20.88 -54.01
CA LEU A 897 14.95 -19.61 -54.47
C LEU A 897 13.93 -19.85 -55.59
N ALA A 898 14.27 -20.72 -56.55
CA ALA A 898 13.35 -21.07 -57.62
C ALA A 898 12.09 -21.82 -57.14
N ARG A 899 12.17 -22.61 -56.06
CA ARG A 899 10.98 -23.20 -55.42
C ARG A 899 10.08 -22.15 -54.79
N GLU A 900 10.66 -21.11 -54.19
CA GLU A 900 9.89 -20.01 -53.63
C GLU A 900 9.17 -19.24 -54.74
N GLU A 901 9.89 -18.82 -55.78
CA GLU A 901 9.29 -18.15 -56.95
C GLU A 901 8.18 -19.00 -57.59
N ALA A 902 8.41 -20.30 -57.81
CA ALA A 902 7.39 -21.18 -58.39
C ALA A 902 6.14 -21.29 -57.52
N LEU A 903 6.27 -21.30 -56.18
CA LEU A 903 5.13 -21.29 -55.27
C LEU A 903 4.35 -19.97 -55.33
N GLU A 904 5.04 -18.83 -55.44
CA GLU A 904 4.40 -17.53 -55.60
C GLU A 904 3.63 -17.45 -56.92
N GLN A 905 4.22 -17.90 -58.04
CA GLN A 905 3.58 -17.91 -59.36
C GLN A 905 2.37 -18.86 -59.43
N LEU A 906 2.35 -19.91 -58.61
CA LEU A 906 1.19 -20.80 -58.46
C LEU A 906 0.08 -20.22 -57.56
N GLY A 907 0.29 -19.07 -56.93
CA GLY A 907 -0.64 -18.49 -55.95
C GLY A 907 -0.59 -19.16 -54.57
N GLU A 908 0.39 -20.04 -54.33
CA GLU A 908 0.57 -20.79 -53.08
C GLU A 908 1.35 -19.96 -52.03
N VAL A 909 0.89 -18.73 -51.79
CA VAL A 909 1.56 -17.73 -50.93
C VAL A 909 1.81 -18.25 -49.51
N PHE A 910 0.89 -19.05 -48.97
CA PHE A 910 1.07 -19.67 -47.64
C PHE A 910 2.25 -20.66 -47.61
N LEU A 911 2.41 -21.45 -48.67
CA LEU A 911 3.51 -22.43 -48.77
C LEU A 911 4.84 -21.73 -49.05
N ALA A 912 4.85 -20.69 -49.90
CA ALA A 912 6.03 -19.84 -50.12
C ALA A 912 6.50 -19.21 -48.80
N LYS A 913 5.60 -18.56 -48.06
CA LYS A 913 5.88 -17.99 -46.73
C LYS A 913 6.43 -19.04 -45.76
N ARG A 914 5.84 -20.24 -45.73
CA ARG A 914 6.31 -21.32 -44.85
C ARG A 914 7.67 -21.87 -45.26
N LEU A 915 7.96 -21.96 -46.56
CA LEU A 915 9.28 -22.31 -47.08
C LEU A 915 10.32 -21.27 -46.62
N LEU A 916 10.04 -19.98 -46.81
CA LEU A 916 10.91 -18.89 -46.36
C LEU A 916 11.13 -18.93 -44.83
N GLN A 917 10.09 -19.17 -44.05
CA GLN A 917 10.24 -19.33 -42.59
C GLN A 917 11.16 -20.52 -42.25
N GLY A 918 11.01 -21.65 -42.95
CA GLY A 918 11.90 -22.80 -42.79
C GLY A 918 13.34 -22.52 -43.19
N LEU A 919 13.55 -21.85 -44.34
CA LEU A 919 14.87 -21.45 -44.84
C LEU A 919 15.55 -20.48 -43.87
N PHE A 920 14.82 -19.50 -43.35
CA PHE A 920 15.33 -18.61 -42.34
C PHE A 920 15.79 -19.40 -41.11
N ILE A 921 14.95 -20.29 -40.56
CA ILE A 921 15.23 -21.03 -39.31
C ILE A 921 16.37 -22.05 -39.47
N ASP A 922 16.27 -22.95 -40.43
CA ASP A 922 17.04 -24.19 -40.46
C ASP A 922 18.17 -24.20 -41.52
N SER A 923 18.26 -23.21 -42.42
CA SER A 923 19.31 -23.18 -43.45
C SER A 923 20.71 -22.98 -42.85
N ALA A 924 21.67 -23.80 -43.29
CA ALA A 924 23.09 -23.61 -43.00
C ALA A 924 23.77 -22.58 -43.92
N ASP A 925 23.12 -22.16 -45.02
CA ASP A 925 23.62 -21.14 -45.93
C ASP A 925 23.19 -19.74 -45.47
N PRO A 926 24.13 -18.86 -45.06
CA PRO A 926 23.81 -17.52 -44.57
C PRO A 926 23.11 -16.64 -45.61
N VAL A 927 23.38 -16.85 -46.91
CA VAL A 927 22.78 -16.04 -47.98
C VAL A 927 21.31 -16.40 -48.15
N LEU A 928 20.96 -17.69 -48.08
CA LEU A 928 19.56 -18.14 -48.10
C LEU A 928 18.81 -17.65 -46.86
N ALA A 929 19.42 -17.76 -45.68
CA ALA A 929 18.80 -17.30 -44.45
C ALA A 929 18.53 -15.78 -44.47
N GLN A 930 19.49 -15.00 -45.00
CA GLN A 930 19.34 -13.54 -45.15
C GLN A 930 18.26 -13.20 -46.19
N HIS A 931 18.27 -13.82 -47.36
CA HIS A 931 17.22 -13.62 -48.38
C HIS A 931 15.83 -13.93 -47.81
N ALA A 932 15.69 -15.06 -47.10
CA ALA A 932 14.43 -15.43 -46.47
C ALA A 932 13.97 -14.42 -45.42
N PHE A 933 14.89 -13.88 -44.61
CA PHE A 933 14.60 -12.82 -43.66
C PHE A 933 14.12 -11.54 -44.37
N ASP A 934 14.85 -11.06 -45.36
CA ASP A 934 14.54 -9.81 -46.08
C ASP A 934 13.18 -9.89 -46.80
N LYS A 935 12.92 -11.03 -47.46
CA LYS A 935 11.66 -11.30 -48.15
C LYS A 935 10.49 -11.37 -47.18
N LEU A 936 10.60 -12.13 -46.09
CA LEU A 936 9.55 -12.20 -45.06
C LEU A 936 9.27 -10.83 -44.44
N LEU A 937 10.32 -10.05 -44.14
CA LEU A 937 10.15 -8.72 -43.56
C LEU A 937 9.39 -7.79 -44.53
N SER A 938 9.76 -7.81 -45.81
CA SER A 938 9.05 -7.07 -46.86
C SER A 938 7.59 -7.50 -46.96
N ASP A 939 7.30 -8.80 -46.99
CA ASP A 939 5.92 -9.30 -47.11
C ASP A 939 5.06 -8.89 -45.90
N TYR A 940 5.61 -8.94 -44.69
CA TYR A 940 4.92 -8.48 -43.48
C TYR A 940 4.70 -6.96 -43.47
N GLN A 941 5.60 -6.18 -44.06
CA GLN A 941 5.44 -4.72 -44.21
C GLN A 941 4.36 -4.38 -45.25
N GLN A 942 4.37 -5.05 -46.40
CA GLN A 942 3.39 -4.83 -47.46
C GLN A 942 1.97 -5.22 -47.04
N SER A 943 1.84 -6.24 -46.18
CA SER A 943 0.55 -6.72 -45.66
C SER A 943 0.07 -6.03 -44.37
N ASP A 944 0.86 -5.09 -43.81
CA ASP A 944 0.65 -4.50 -42.48
C ASP A 944 0.44 -5.56 -41.37
N ASP A 945 1.06 -6.73 -41.50
CA ASP A 945 1.03 -7.81 -40.49
C ASP A 945 2.07 -7.52 -39.39
N LYS A 946 1.74 -6.57 -38.53
CA LYS A 946 2.63 -6.09 -37.48
C LYS A 946 3.05 -7.18 -36.49
N SER A 947 2.14 -8.12 -36.19
CA SER A 947 2.44 -9.25 -35.30
C SER A 947 3.49 -10.19 -35.91
N GLY A 948 3.40 -10.42 -37.23
CA GLY A 948 4.40 -11.15 -37.99
C GLY A 948 5.78 -10.48 -37.97
N GLN A 949 5.83 -9.15 -38.18
CA GLN A 949 7.07 -8.37 -38.12
C GLN A 949 7.78 -8.49 -36.77
N VAL A 950 7.04 -8.28 -35.67
CA VAL A 950 7.58 -8.42 -34.30
C VAL A 950 8.14 -9.81 -34.11
N SER A 951 7.38 -10.85 -34.47
CA SER A 951 7.80 -12.24 -34.27
C SER A 951 9.08 -12.58 -35.05
N LEU A 952 9.19 -12.14 -36.31
CA LEU A 952 10.36 -12.34 -37.16
C LEU A 952 11.61 -11.63 -36.60
N LEU A 953 11.49 -10.33 -36.29
CA LEU A 953 12.60 -9.52 -35.78
C LEU A 953 13.10 -10.02 -34.43
N VAL A 954 12.18 -10.45 -33.56
CA VAL A 954 12.55 -11.08 -32.28
C VAL A 954 13.33 -12.37 -32.52
N THR A 955 12.88 -13.24 -33.43
CA THR A 955 13.62 -14.46 -33.76
C THR A 955 15.00 -14.15 -34.34
N ALA A 956 15.12 -13.16 -35.22
CA ALA A 956 16.40 -12.70 -35.76
C ALA A 956 17.34 -12.19 -34.65
N ALA A 957 16.84 -11.31 -33.78
CA ALA A 957 17.60 -10.73 -32.67
C ALA A 957 18.06 -11.79 -31.65
N LEU A 958 17.28 -12.85 -31.42
CA LEU A 958 17.66 -13.96 -30.54
C LEU A 958 18.77 -14.84 -31.12
N ARG A 959 18.84 -14.97 -32.44
CA ARG A 959 19.85 -15.78 -33.13
C ARG A 959 21.16 -15.02 -33.33
N HIS A 960 21.04 -13.76 -33.75
CA HIS A 960 22.16 -12.88 -34.07
C HIS A 960 21.98 -11.54 -33.36
N PRO A 961 22.20 -11.46 -32.03
CA PRO A 961 21.94 -10.26 -31.25
C PRO A 961 22.94 -9.16 -31.61
N THR A 962 22.53 -8.27 -32.52
CA THR A 962 23.32 -7.11 -32.96
C THR A 962 22.59 -5.81 -32.64
N PRO A 963 23.29 -4.70 -32.36
CA PRO A 963 22.66 -3.41 -32.12
C PRO A 963 21.72 -2.97 -33.26
N ALA A 964 22.06 -3.30 -34.52
CA ALA A 964 21.26 -2.93 -35.68
C ALA A 964 19.89 -3.63 -35.71
N LEU A 965 19.84 -4.93 -35.40
CA LEU A 965 18.58 -5.67 -35.28
C LEU A 965 17.75 -5.17 -34.09
N PHE A 966 18.39 -4.82 -32.98
CA PHE A 966 17.67 -4.24 -31.84
C PHE A 966 17.16 -2.83 -32.11
N LYS A 967 17.82 -2.03 -32.97
CA LYS A 967 17.26 -0.76 -33.47
C LYS A 967 15.96 -1.01 -34.24
N GLN A 968 15.98 -1.90 -35.23
CA GLN A 968 14.77 -2.25 -36.01
C GLN A 968 13.66 -2.82 -35.12
N LEU A 969 14.01 -3.67 -34.16
CA LEU A 969 13.05 -4.20 -33.20
C LEU A 969 12.46 -3.08 -32.33
N THR A 970 13.27 -2.11 -31.90
CA THR A 970 12.79 -0.94 -31.12
C THR A 970 11.75 -0.15 -31.91
N GLU A 971 12.03 0.12 -33.19
CA GLU A 971 11.13 0.84 -34.11
C GLU A 971 9.78 0.12 -34.22
N VAL A 972 9.80 -1.19 -34.53
CA VAL A 972 8.57 -1.98 -34.67
C VAL A 972 7.83 -2.14 -33.33
N LEU A 973 8.52 -2.20 -32.19
CA LEU A 973 7.88 -2.21 -30.88
C LEU A 973 7.07 -0.93 -30.62
N ILE A 974 7.60 0.24 -31.02
CA ILE A 974 6.90 1.53 -30.89
C ILE A 974 5.65 1.55 -31.78
N GLU A 975 5.78 1.14 -33.04
CA GLU A 975 4.65 1.08 -33.99
C GLU A 975 3.51 0.14 -33.57
N ASN A 976 3.81 -0.79 -32.66
CA ASN A 976 2.88 -1.76 -32.10
C ASN A 976 2.38 -1.41 -30.68
N GLY A 977 2.76 -0.26 -30.12
CA GLY A 977 2.36 0.17 -28.78
C GLY A 977 3.03 -0.60 -27.64
N TYR A 978 4.20 -1.20 -27.89
CA TYR A 978 5.06 -1.83 -26.87
C TYR A 978 6.09 -0.83 -26.31
N ASP A 979 5.64 0.40 -26.06
CA ASP A 979 6.43 1.58 -25.69
C ASP A 979 7.45 1.32 -24.58
N GLU A 980 7.02 0.67 -23.49
CA GLU A 980 7.90 0.37 -22.34
C GLU A 980 9.06 -0.56 -22.72
N TYR A 981 8.80 -1.59 -23.54
CA TYR A 981 9.85 -2.48 -24.01
C TYR A 981 10.79 -1.79 -25.00
N ALA A 982 10.24 -0.92 -25.85
CA ALA A 982 11.03 -0.11 -26.78
C ALA A 982 11.99 0.82 -26.02
N VAL A 983 11.53 1.51 -24.98
CA VAL A 983 12.40 2.39 -24.17
C VAL A 983 13.45 1.57 -23.41
N MET A 984 13.08 0.44 -22.80
CA MET A 984 14.01 -0.44 -22.07
C MET A 984 15.22 -0.85 -22.92
N ILE A 985 14.99 -1.27 -24.16
CA ILE A 985 16.05 -1.74 -25.06
C ILE A 985 16.69 -0.61 -25.86
N GLY A 986 15.91 0.39 -26.26
CA GLY A 986 16.39 1.57 -26.98
C GLY A 986 17.40 2.35 -26.16
N MET A 987 17.19 2.48 -24.84
CA MET A 987 18.17 3.13 -23.96
C MET A 987 19.43 2.28 -23.71
N ALA A 988 19.33 0.96 -23.84
CA ALA A 988 20.48 0.06 -23.76
C ALA A 988 21.34 0.08 -25.04
N LEU A 989 20.81 0.54 -26.18
CA LEU A 989 21.59 0.66 -27.41
C LEU A 989 22.70 1.72 -27.29
N PRO A 990 23.82 1.55 -28.04
CA PRO A 990 24.80 2.61 -28.20
C PRO A 990 24.17 3.90 -28.77
N PRO A 991 24.53 5.11 -28.28
CA PRO A 991 23.87 6.36 -28.68
C PRO A 991 23.75 6.59 -30.19
N ALA A 992 24.77 6.18 -30.96
CA ALA A 992 24.80 6.33 -32.42
C ALA A 992 23.76 5.46 -33.17
N LEU A 993 23.24 4.41 -32.52
CA LEU A 993 22.28 3.47 -33.11
C LEU A 993 20.90 3.55 -32.43
N ARG A 994 20.68 4.53 -31.56
CA ARG A 994 19.38 4.76 -30.94
C ARG A 994 18.42 5.40 -31.95
N PRO A 995 17.17 4.95 -32.05
CA PRO A 995 16.14 5.67 -32.79
C PRO A 995 15.65 6.87 -31.97
N ASN A 996 16.51 7.90 -31.80
CA ASN A 996 16.30 9.02 -30.87
C ASN A 996 14.96 9.75 -31.10
N ASN A 997 14.58 10.00 -32.35
CA ASN A 997 13.34 10.69 -32.69
C ASN A 997 12.10 9.93 -32.20
N LEU A 998 12.09 8.60 -32.35
CA LEU A 998 10.97 7.76 -31.91
C LEU A 998 10.98 7.60 -30.39
N LEU A 999 12.16 7.41 -29.78
CA LEU A 999 12.30 7.35 -28.33
C LEU A 999 11.86 8.65 -27.66
N MET A 1000 12.01 9.81 -28.33
CA MET A 1000 11.60 11.10 -27.80
C MET A 1000 10.09 11.14 -27.50
N ALA A 1001 9.27 10.65 -28.43
CA ALA A 1001 7.84 10.55 -28.24
C ALA A 1001 7.48 9.66 -27.04
N GLU A 1002 8.19 8.54 -26.88
CA GLU A 1002 7.94 7.61 -25.78
C GLU A 1002 8.33 8.18 -24.42
N VAL A 1003 9.51 8.79 -24.29
CA VAL A 1003 9.94 9.37 -23.01
C VAL A 1003 9.07 10.57 -22.63
N TYR A 1004 8.57 11.32 -23.62
CA TYR A 1004 7.56 12.36 -23.41
C TYR A 1004 6.26 11.77 -22.84
N ARG A 1005 5.71 10.72 -23.47
CA ARG A 1005 4.49 10.02 -22.99
C ARG A 1005 4.66 9.43 -21.59
N LEU A 1006 5.84 8.88 -21.30
CA LEU A 1006 6.16 8.29 -19.99
C LEU A 1006 6.43 9.34 -18.90
N GLY A 1007 6.68 10.61 -19.26
CA GLY A 1007 7.11 11.66 -18.34
C GLY A 1007 8.53 11.45 -17.82
N TRP A 1008 9.39 10.85 -18.62
CA TRP A 1008 10.81 10.59 -18.33
C TRP A 1008 11.65 11.80 -18.73
N TRP A 1009 11.55 12.86 -17.93
CA TRP A 1009 12.07 14.18 -18.27
C TRP A 1009 13.61 14.26 -18.25
N GLN A 1010 14.29 13.42 -17.47
CA GLN A 1010 15.76 13.40 -17.48
C GLN A 1010 16.30 12.78 -18.78
N THR A 1011 15.65 11.72 -19.24
CA THR A 1011 15.94 11.00 -20.48
C THR A 1011 15.52 11.83 -21.67
N PHE A 1012 14.40 12.53 -21.60
CA PHE A 1012 13.99 13.55 -22.57
C PHE A 1012 15.11 14.57 -22.79
N ASP A 1013 15.62 15.19 -21.71
CA ASP A 1013 16.68 16.19 -21.80
C ASP A 1013 17.99 15.62 -22.39
N ARG A 1014 18.31 14.36 -22.09
CA ARG A 1014 19.48 13.66 -22.67
C ARG A 1014 19.28 13.36 -24.15
N LEU A 1015 18.12 12.85 -24.54
CA LEU A 1015 17.81 12.51 -25.94
C LEU A 1015 17.76 13.76 -26.82
N LEU A 1016 17.34 14.90 -26.25
CA LEU A 1016 17.18 16.16 -26.97
C LEU A 1016 18.50 16.59 -27.60
N GLN A 1017 19.62 16.37 -26.91
CA GLN A 1017 20.97 16.72 -27.36
C GLN A 1017 21.40 16.00 -28.63
N TYR A 1018 20.73 14.89 -28.99
CA TYR A 1018 21.04 14.09 -30.17
C TYR A 1018 20.12 14.38 -31.36
N LEU A 1019 19.15 15.29 -31.22
CA LEU A 1019 18.24 15.68 -32.28
C LEU A 1019 18.78 16.88 -33.06
N PRO A 1020 18.40 17.06 -34.35
CA PRO A 1020 18.61 18.31 -35.08
C PRO A 1020 17.97 19.49 -34.35
N GLU A 1021 18.54 20.69 -34.49
CA GLU A 1021 18.08 21.90 -33.76
C GLU A 1021 16.57 22.16 -33.94
N GLU A 1022 16.05 22.07 -35.17
CA GLU A 1022 14.62 22.24 -35.47
C GLU A 1022 13.74 21.27 -34.68
N GLU A 1023 14.12 20.00 -34.60
CA GLU A 1023 13.41 18.98 -33.81
C GLU A 1023 13.55 19.22 -32.31
N GLN A 1024 14.70 19.71 -31.83
CA GLN A 1024 14.86 20.08 -30.43
C GLN A 1024 13.83 21.15 -30.03
N LYS A 1025 13.64 22.16 -30.88
CA LYS A 1025 12.69 23.24 -30.65
C LYS A 1025 11.26 22.76 -30.72
N LEU A 1026 10.95 21.85 -31.64
CA LEU A 1026 9.66 21.16 -31.71
C LEU A 1026 9.30 20.50 -30.37
N TRP A 1027 10.22 19.71 -29.83
CA TRP A 1027 10.03 18.98 -28.58
C TRP A 1027 10.03 19.89 -27.35
N LEU A 1028 10.85 20.94 -27.32
CA LEU A 1028 10.78 21.96 -26.27
C LEU A 1028 9.43 22.69 -26.29
N GLY A 1029 8.84 22.92 -27.48
CA GLY A 1029 7.50 23.47 -27.61
C GLY A 1029 6.42 22.54 -27.02
N TYR A 1030 6.50 21.23 -27.29
CA TYR A 1030 5.62 20.25 -26.63
C TYR A 1030 5.78 20.26 -25.10
N ARG A 1031 7.00 20.35 -24.60
CA ARG A 1031 7.26 20.45 -23.15
C ARG A 1031 6.70 21.74 -22.55
N ALA A 1032 6.79 22.86 -23.26
CA ALA A 1032 6.22 24.14 -22.83
C ALA A 1032 4.69 24.08 -22.80
N GLN A 1033 4.07 23.49 -23.84
CA GLN A 1033 2.64 23.24 -23.88
C GLN A 1033 2.18 22.36 -22.71
N ASP A 1034 2.91 21.28 -22.40
CA ASP A 1034 2.61 20.39 -21.28
C ASP A 1034 2.63 21.11 -19.92
N LYS A 1035 3.50 22.11 -19.77
CA LYS A 1035 3.57 22.97 -18.58
C LYS A 1035 2.50 24.07 -18.55
N GLY A 1036 1.72 24.22 -19.62
CA GLY A 1036 0.77 25.32 -19.79
C GLY A 1036 1.42 26.66 -20.18
N ASP A 1037 2.72 26.69 -20.45
CA ASP A 1037 3.41 27.85 -21.01
C ASP A 1037 3.21 27.92 -22.53
N TYR A 1038 1.98 28.26 -22.90
CA TYR A 1038 1.56 28.30 -24.30
C TYR A 1038 2.28 29.37 -25.11
N ALA A 1039 2.67 30.49 -24.48
CA ALA A 1039 3.40 31.56 -25.16
C ALA A 1039 4.78 31.07 -25.59
N THR A 1040 5.51 30.40 -24.70
CA THR A 1040 6.78 29.76 -25.06
C THR A 1040 6.60 28.64 -26.08
N ALA A 1041 5.53 27.84 -25.97
CA ALA A 1041 5.23 26.80 -26.95
C ALA A 1041 5.04 27.35 -28.37
N ILE A 1042 4.19 28.39 -28.52
CA ILE A 1042 3.93 29.06 -29.80
C ILE A 1042 5.21 29.66 -30.37
N ARG A 1043 6.01 30.36 -29.55
CA ARG A 1043 7.29 30.94 -29.99
C ARG A 1043 8.23 29.89 -30.54
N LEU A 1044 8.51 28.84 -29.75
CA LEU A 1044 9.39 27.75 -30.15
C LEU A 1044 8.92 27.05 -31.42
N TRP A 1045 7.62 26.82 -31.55
CA TRP A 1045 7.06 26.15 -32.70
C TRP A 1045 7.04 27.00 -33.98
N ARG A 1046 6.68 28.28 -33.87
CA ARG A 1046 6.53 29.16 -35.02
C ARG A 1046 7.87 29.64 -35.57
N GLU A 1047 8.78 30.01 -34.68
CA GLU A 1047 10.03 30.69 -35.05
C GLU A 1047 11.16 29.70 -35.31
N GLU A 1048 11.16 28.54 -34.65
CA GLU A 1048 12.37 27.71 -34.54
C GLU A 1048 12.16 26.22 -34.90
N ALA A 1049 10.92 25.73 -35.08
CA ALA A 1049 10.60 24.32 -35.34
C ALA A 1049 10.01 24.04 -36.75
N GLY A 1050 10.26 24.94 -37.70
CA GLY A 1050 9.88 24.83 -39.11
C GLY A 1050 8.38 24.61 -39.37
N ILE A 1051 8.05 23.91 -40.46
CA ILE A 1051 6.68 23.79 -40.97
C ILE A 1051 5.79 23.00 -40.01
N ALA A 1052 6.32 21.92 -39.43
CA ALA A 1052 5.61 21.10 -38.46
C ALA A 1052 5.25 21.91 -37.21
N GLY A 1053 6.20 22.70 -36.69
CA GLY A 1053 5.97 23.63 -35.60
C GLY A 1053 4.93 24.69 -35.94
N GLN A 1054 5.01 25.35 -37.10
CA GLN A 1054 4.03 26.37 -37.50
C GLN A 1054 2.59 25.84 -37.50
N SER A 1055 2.37 24.61 -37.96
CA SER A 1055 1.05 23.96 -37.90
C SER A 1055 0.54 23.82 -36.46
N LEU A 1056 1.42 23.38 -35.55
CA LEU A 1056 1.09 23.24 -34.12
C LEU A 1056 0.83 24.59 -33.44
N ALA A 1057 1.63 25.62 -33.76
CA ALA A 1057 1.43 26.97 -33.24
C ALA A 1057 0.07 27.53 -33.66
N ASN A 1058 -0.29 27.39 -34.94
CA ASN A 1058 -1.59 27.85 -35.45
C ASN A 1058 -2.76 27.06 -34.82
N ALA A 1059 -2.61 25.75 -34.66
CA ALA A 1059 -3.60 24.91 -34.01
C ALA A 1059 -3.78 25.27 -32.53
N LEU A 1060 -2.68 25.55 -31.81
CA LEU A 1060 -2.72 25.96 -30.41
C LEU A 1060 -3.37 27.33 -30.25
N GLU A 1061 -3.03 28.32 -31.08
CA GLU A 1061 -3.70 29.63 -31.07
C GLU A 1061 -5.19 29.53 -31.37
N THR A 1062 -5.57 28.71 -32.36
CA THR A 1062 -6.99 28.45 -32.66
C THR A 1062 -7.68 27.84 -31.45
N GLY A 1063 -7.05 26.86 -30.80
CA GLY A 1063 -7.57 26.25 -29.58
C GLY A 1063 -7.70 27.23 -28.42
N GLN A 1064 -6.72 28.14 -28.25
CA GLN A 1064 -6.79 29.20 -27.24
C GLN A 1064 -7.90 30.20 -27.53
N HIS A 1065 -8.11 30.58 -28.79
CA HIS A 1065 -9.17 31.50 -29.17
C HIS A 1065 -10.57 30.87 -28.95
N ILE A 1066 -10.75 29.60 -29.33
CA ILE A 1066 -12.00 28.87 -29.04
C ILE A 1066 -12.23 28.82 -27.53
N ARG A 1067 -11.18 28.59 -26.75
CA ARG A 1067 -11.27 28.56 -25.29
C ARG A 1067 -11.69 29.90 -24.72
N GLU A 1068 -11.12 31.01 -25.18
CA GLU A 1068 -11.51 32.37 -24.78
C GLU A 1068 -12.97 32.70 -25.12
N GLN A 1069 -13.53 32.11 -26.17
CA GLN A 1069 -14.94 32.30 -26.54
C GLN A 1069 -15.92 31.48 -25.69
N LEU A 1070 -15.45 30.39 -25.06
CA LEU A 1070 -16.28 29.48 -24.25
C LEU A 1070 -16.27 29.85 -22.75
N GLN A 1071 -15.34 30.70 -22.33
CA GLN A 1071 -15.26 31.28 -20.98
C GLN A 1071 -16.07 32.59 -20.91
#